data_AF-A0A1Z9B7K0-F1
#
_entry.id   AF-A0A1Z9B7K0-F1
#
_cell.length_a   1.000
_cell.length_b   1.000
_cell.length_c   1.000
_cell.angle_alpha   90.00
_cell.angle_beta   90.00
_cell.angle_gamma   90.00
#
_symmetry.space_group_name_H-M   'P 1'
#
loop_
_entity.id
_entity.type
_entity.pdbx_description
1 polymer ?
#
loop_
_entity_poly.entity_id
_entity_poly.type
_entity_poly.pdbx_seq_one_letter_code
_entity_poly.pdbx_strand_id
1 'polypeptide(L)'
;MPLQKYGKMDCDQKKIRARDPSRKRWPWAKAKSRRSIKSAQTSILRWSGDARKYLATRVTTTGALRLLSNLAVSRSPGTPRKQLATVRSIREAESDVRFGARGLWPLDPMRLSVLHHWTPKPFSSQRFPNLRQTSLVCILLGAMSLCGGCARNPVTGRPEAVFTTEKGEIKQGQKAAREVERQMGTLDDPALQAYVNQLGQRLAAQSPRTQLNHEFLIVPMSEPNAFALPGGHVYVSRGLLAYVNSEDELANVIGHEIGHVAARHSVSRQTAQAPLIPVQIIAGLGGAAAGILSPQIGQMVSGVGQLPGALALAAYSRDQEREADRLGQQFAAEAGFDPMAMATFMDTLGREEALADQDADRRSFLRSHPPSPARSEDAVQYAETLQVSKGVKAPLTRKAFLKKMDGLPLGPMAVEGVFVDARFLHAGLGVSINFPDGWEFLNAPDAVAALQPEGLAQIVLQIVAEASDPLEQALLFNREIKLDGPAQRIQVNGLPAARAEANFGPRLNRMRASLTWVAYEGRIYQISGVASRKNFASMQDRLLTSADSFRPLTTQDRGLIKQDRLRLVSVRPGEDLQAASKRTGNQWSLEETAIANGIEVNQTLKPGRLLKISVTEPYVGKPIPLSTKTSNAPEKK
;
A
#
# COMPACT_ATOMS: atom_id res chain seq x y z
N MET A 1 -29.13 60.05 -17.98
CA MET A 1 -30.60 60.10 -18.17
C MET A 1 -31.07 58.70 -18.58
N PRO A 2 -32.27 58.24 -18.18
CA PRO A 2 -32.58 56.81 -18.05
C PRO A 2 -33.85 56.41 -18.86
N LEU A 3 -34.46 55.27 -18.54
CA LEU A 3 -35.92 54.96 -18.48
C LEU A 3 -36.05 53.45 -18.10
N GLN A 4 -36.92 52.94 -17.21
CA GLN A 4 -37.73 53.49 -16.11
C GLN A 4 -38.13 52.31 -15.17
N LYS A 5 -38.02 52.40 -13.84
CA LYS A 5 -39.09 52.39 -12.78
C LYS A 5 -40.30 51.43 -13.00
N TYR A 6 -40.99 50.84 -12.02
CA TYR A 6 -41.27 51.10 -10.58
C TYR A 6 -41.37 49.75 -9.80
N GLY A 7 -41.47 49.62 -8.47
CA GLY A 7 -41.64 50.59 -7.36
C GLY A 7 -41.48 49.94 -5.96
N LYS A 8 -41.55 50.75 -4.88
CA LYS A 8 -41.32 50.38 -3.46
C LYS A 8 -42.63 50.18 -2.66
N MET A 9 -42.55 49.44 -1.55
CA MET A 9 -42.97 49.81 -0.16
C MET A 9 -42.78 48.55 0.73
N ASP A 10 -41.95 48.48 1.77
CA ASP A 10 -41.73 49.27 3.01
C ASP A 10 -42.62 48.81 4.20
N CYS A 11 -42.06 48.87 5.41
CA CYS A 11 -42.50 48.18 6.63
C CYS A 11 -43.68 48.82 7.35
N ASP A 12 -44.45 48.03 8.13
CA ASP A 12 -44.76 48.42 9.53
C ASP A 12 -45.11 47.23 10.45
N GLN A 13 -45.01 47.46 11.77
CA GLN A 13 -45.20 46.51 12.86
C GLN A 13 -46.64 46.42 13.37
N LYS A 14 -47.02 45.31 14.04
CA LYS A 14 -47.74 45.36 15.37
C LYS A 14 -47.92 44.01 16.10
N LYS A 15 -47.37 43.97 17.33
CA LYS A 15 -47.97 43.50 18.60
C LYS A 15 -48.52 42.05 18.77
N ILE A 16 -47.68 41.22 19.39
CA ILE A 16 -47.84 40.62 20.75
C ILE A 16 -49.30 40.37 21.26
N ARG A 17 -49.63 39.09 21.54
CA ARG A 17 -50.01 38.58 22.88
C ARG A 17 -50.05 37.04 22.94
N ALA A 18 -49.74 36.49 24.11
CA ALA A 18 -49.60 35.05 24.36
C ALA A 18 -50.88 34.39 24.92
N ARG A 19 -51.02 33.07 24.72
CA ARG A 19 -51.59 32.11 25.70
C ARG A 19 -51.41 30.63 25.26
N ASP A 20 -50.64 29.90 26.06
CA ASP A 20 -50.65 28.43 26.24
C ASP A 20 -51.77 28.08 27.27
N PRO A 21 -52.11 26.81 27.65
CA PRO A 21 -51.89 25.48 27.04
C PRO A 21 -53.17 24.64 26.83
N SER A 22 -53.10 23.53 26.07
CA SER A 22 -53.81 22.29 26.45
C SER A 22 -53.35 21.00 25.75
N ARG A 23 -52.58 20.20 26.51
CA ARG A 23 -52.59 18.72 26.64
C ARG A 23 -53.30 17.87 25.57
N LYS A 24 -52.59 16.84 25.10
CA LYS A 24 -53.00 15.41 25.23
C LYS A 24 -51.82 14.42 25.10
N ARG A 25 -51.03 14.29 26.18
CA ARG A 25 -50.60 12.95 26.65
C ARG A 25 -51.79 12.34 27.41
N TRP A 26 -51.86 11.00 27.55
CA TRP A 26 -52.24 10.25 28.77
C TRP A 26 -52.17 8.70 28.53
N PRO A 27 -52.19 7.81 29.56
CA PRO A 27 -51.13 6.78 29.72
C PRO A 27 -51.58 5.35 30.19
N TRP A 28 -50.64 4.63 30.84
CA TRP A 28 -50.69 3.53 31.86
C TRP A 28 -51.21 2.11 31.55
N ALA A 29 -50.35 1.12 31.88
CA ALA A 29 -50.67 0.06 32.85
C ALA A 29 -49.39 -0.53 33.50
N LYS A 30 -49.41 -0.77 34.82
CA LYS A 30 -48.34 -1.44 35.60
C LYS A 30 -49.00 -2.19 36.77
N ALA A 31 -48.82 -3.51 36.87
CA ALA A 31 -49.10 -4.42 38.02
C ALA A 31 -49.38 -5.85 37.48
N LYS A 32 -49.13 -6.96 38.17
CA LYS A 32 -48.42 -7.26 39.43
C LYS A 32 -48.14 -8.78 39.46
N SER A 33 -46.96 -9.19 39.92
CA SER A 33 -46.84 -10.36 40.80
C SER A 33 -45.65 -10.16 41.75
N ARG A 34 -45.73 -10.67 42.97
CA ARG A 34 -44.75 -10.50 44.06
C ARG A 34 -44.69 -11.78 44.90
N ARG A 35 -43.49 -12.30 45.16
CA ARG A 35 -42.99 -12.94 46.41
C ARG A 35 -41.56 -13.43 46.13
N SER A 36 -40.53 -12.72 46.64
CA SER A 36 -39.74 -13.05 47.86
C SER A 36 -38.75 -14.21 47.63
N ILE A 37 -37.44 -14.07 47.88
CA ILE A 37 -36.76 -13.98 49.20
C ILE A 37 -35.36 -13.31 48.99
N LYS A 38 -35.03 -12.16 49.63
CA LYS A 38 -34.01 -11.95 50.71
C LYS A 38 -32.79 -12.92 50.66
N SER A 39 -31.52 -12.57 50.81
CA SER A 39 -30.74 -11.34 51.16
C SER A 39 -29.28 -11.54 50.62
N ALA A 40 -28.19 -10.81 50.92
CA ALA A 40 -27.89 -9.71 51.85
C ALA A 40 -26.71 -8.83 51.39
N GLN A 41 -26.73 -7.56 51.81
CA GLN A 41 -25.59 -6.71 52.21
C GLN A 41 -26.03 -6.11 53.58
N THR A 42 -25.24 -5.65 54.55
CA THR A 42 -23.86 -5.13 54.57
C THR A 42 -23.31 -5.14 56.01
N SER A 43 -22.03 -5.45 56.22
CA SER A 43 -21.22 -5.20 57.46
C SER A 43 -19.77 -5.59 57.15
N ILE A 44 -18.68 -4.94 57.58
CA ILE A 44 -18.41 -3.86 58.54
C ILE A 44 -17.20 -3.02 58.04
N LEU A 45 -17.03 -1.79 58.56
CA LEU A 45 -15.89 -0.89 58.27
C LEU A 45 -14.95 -0.74 59.49
N ARG A 46 -13.67 -0.46 59.22
CA ARG A 46 -12.59 0.00 60.13
C ARG A 46 -11.97 -1.00 61.14
N TRP A 47 -10.68 -1.26 60.93
CA TRP A 47 -9.65 -0.89 61.91
C TRP A 47 -8.41 -0.33 61.21
N SER A 48 -7.59 0.46 61.90
CA SER A 48 -6.48 1.23 61.33
C SER A 48 -5.35 1.38 62.35
N GLY A 49 -4.08 1.26 61.95
CA GLY A 49 -2.95 1.66 62.80
C GLY A 49 -1.62 0.99 62.45
N ASP A 50 -0.65 1.81 62.07
CA ASP A 50 0.81 1.62 62.01
C ASP A 50 1.44 0.21 62.07
N ALA A 51 2.23 -0.11 61.03
CA ALA A 51 3.68 -0.23 61.20
C ALA A 51 4.44 0.03 59.89
N ARG A 52 5.28 1.07 59.87
CA ARG A 52 6.27 1.33 58.81
C ARG A 52 7.53 0.50 59.08
N LYS A 53 8.14 -0.12 58.05
CA LYS A 53 9.61 -0.17 57.78
C LYS A 53 10.01 -1.16 56.66
N TYR A 54 11.18 -0.90 56.08
CA TYR A 54 11.94 -1.64 55.05
C TYR A 54 11.37 -1.61 53.62
N LEU A 55 11.91 -0.75 52.72
CA LEU A 55 13.18 -0.87 51.95
C LEU A 55 13.10 -2.02 50.93
N ALA A 56 12.79 -1.78 49.65
CA ALA A 56 13.55 -1.05 48.62
C ALA A 56 14.79 -1.80 48.11
N THR A 57 14.63 -2.52 46.99
CA THR A 57 15.76 -2.96 46.14
C THR A 57 15.41 -2.77 44.68
N ARG A 58 16.34 -2.21 43.90
CA ARG A 58 16.23 -2.02 42.45
C ARG A 58 16.26 -3.37 41.72
N VAL A 59 15.44 -3.55 40.70
CA VAL A 59 15.70 -4.54 39.64
C VAL A 59 16.45 -3.82 38.52
N THR A 60 17.74 -4.09 38.40
CA THR A 60 18.56 -3.69 37.24
C THR A 60 18.50 -4.75 36.15
N THR A 61 18.47 -4.29 34.91
CA THR A 61 18.46 -5.06 33.67
C THR A 61 19.60 -6.07 33.55
N THR A 62 19.29 -7.36 33.40
CA THR A 62 20.22 -8.33 32.77
C THR A 62 19.46 -9.48 32.10
N GLY A 63 19.88 -9.85 30.89
CA GLY A 63 19.84 -11.25 30.44
C GLY A 63 18.51 -11.81 29.92
N ALA A 64 18.17 -11.47 28.67
CA ALA A 64 17.26 -12.30 27.89
C ALA A 64 17.93 -13.65 27.56
N LEU A 65 17.42 -14.76 28.10
CA LEU A 65 17.56 -16.13 27.58
C LEU A 65 16.69 -17.10 28.40
N ARG A 66 16.06 -18.08 27.72
CA ARG A 66 15.14 -19.13 28.23
C ARG A 66 13.69 -18.69 28.53
N LEU A 67 12.83 -18.81 27.52
CA LEU A 67 11.40 -19.10 27.72
C LEU A 67 10.79 -19.77 26.46
N LEU A 68 11.13 -21.03 26.24
CA LEU A 68 10.37 -21.95 25.37
C LEU A 68 10.39 -23.35 25.98
N SER A 69 9.37 -23.66 26.78
CA SER A 69 8.96 -25.05 27.05
C SER A 69 7.54 -25.11 27.63
N ASN A 70 6.73 -25.99 27.00
CA ASN A 70 5.50 -26.60 27.51
C ASN A 70 4.19 -25.78 27.47
N LEU A 71 3.52 -25.86 26.30
CA LEU A 71 2.07 -26.03 26.25
C LEU A 71 1.68 -27.40 26.86
N ALA A 72 0.59 -27.44 27.63
CA ALA A 72 -0.03 -28.67 28.08
C ALA A 72 -1.26 -29.01 27.22
N VAL A 73 -1.46 -30.28 26.90
CA VAL A 73 -2.64 -30.79 26.18
C VAL A 73 -3.30 -31.90 26.99
N SER A 74 -4.60 -31.75 27.28
CA SER A 74 -5.45 -32.82 27.82
C SER A 74 -6.06 -33.65 26.70
N ARG A 75 -6.26 -34.95 26.95
CA ARG A 75 -6.75 -35.94 25.96
C ARG A 75 -8.28 -36.08 25.99
N SER A 76 -8.85 -36.50 24.85
CA SER A 76 -10.06 -37.33 24.79
C SER A 76 -9.93 -38.32 23.60
N PRO A 77 -10.53 -39.54 23.62
CA PRO A 77 -10.09 -40.64 22.76
C PRO A 77 -10.97 -40.90 21.53
N GLY A 78 -10.33 -41.33 20.43
CA GLY A 78 -10.98 -41.85 19.23
C GLY A 78 -10.03 -41.82 18.03
N THR A 79 -9.44 -42.96 17.65
CA THR A 79 -8.60 -43.08 16.43
C THR A 79 -9.15 -44.16 15.51
N PRO A 80 -8.86 -44.08 14.20
CA PRO A 80 -7.82 -44.96 13.69
C PRO A 80 -6.69 -44.25 12.91
N ARG A 81 -5.46 -44.49 13.38
CA ARG A 81 -4.19 -44.65 12.62
C ARG A 81 -4.00 -43.88 11.29
N LYS A 82 -3.05 -42.94 11.30
CA LYS A 82 -1.74 -43.11 10.62
C LYS A 82 -0.68 -42.15 11.19
N GLN A 83 0.55 -42.66 11.30
CA GLN A 83 1.84 -41.96 11.52
C GLN A 83 2.00 -41.07 12.78
N LEU A 84 2.70 -41.61 13.79
CA LEU A 84 3.44 -40.83 14.80
C LEU A 84 4.75 -41.55 15.15
N ALA A 85 5.86 -40.87 14.88
CA ALA A 85 7.25 -41.19 15.19
C ALA A 85 8.00 -39.83 15.19
N THR A 86 8.87 -39.43 16.12
CA THR A 86 9.46 -40.10 17.30
C THR A 86 9.89 -39.02 18.30
N VAL A 87 9.45 -39.09 19.58
CA VAL A 87 10.04 -38.28 20.67
C VAL A 87 9.96 -39.03 22.01
N ARG A 88 11.02 -39.77 22.39
CA ARG A 88 11.61 -39.85 23.75
C ARG A 88 12.58 -41.03 23.95
N SER A 89 13.86 -40.70 23.95
CA SER A 89 14.94 -41.10 24.87
C SER A 89 16.20 -40.41 24.31
N ILE A 90 17.21 -39.97 25.06
CA ILE A 90 17.89 -40.57 26.21
C ILE A 90 18.34 -39.47 27.18
N ARG A 91 18.30 -39.77 28.49
CA ARG A 91 19.16 -39.19 29.51
C ARG A 91 19.55 -40.35 30.44
N GLU A 92 20.74 -40.28 31.05
CA GLU A 92 21.34 -41.23 32.03
C GLU A 92 22.24 -42.35 31.46
N ALA A 93 23.19 -42.79 32.31
CA ALA A 93 24.38 -43.62 32.07
C ALA A 93 25.41 -42.99 31.09
N GLU A 94 26.62 -42.56 31.46
CA GLU A 94 27.55 -42.96 32.54
C GLU A 94 27.89 -44.47 32.56
N SER A 95 28.96 -44.85 31.86
CA SER A 95 30.06 -45.73 32.36
C SER A 95 31.11 -46.04 31.28
N ASP A 96 32.31 -46.37 31.76
CA ASP A 96 33.56 -46.67 31.05
C ASP A 96 33.51 -47.68 29.88
N VAL A 97 34.50 -47.58 28.97
CA VAL A 97 35.56 -48.61 28.76
C VAL A 97 36.75 -47.98 27.99
N ARG A 98 37.98 -48.50 28.20
CA ARG A 98 39.27 -47.90 27.83
C ARG A 98 40.00 -48.60 26.65
N PHE A 99 41.12 -47.99 26.22
CA PHE A 99 42.19 -48.47 25.30
C PHE A 99 41.78 -48.61 23.83
N GLY A 100 42.63 -48.32 22.82
CA GLY A 100 44.03 -47.87 22.68
C GLY A 100 44.45 -48.04 21.19
N ALA A 101 45.56 -47.55 20.62
CA ALA A 101 46.69 -46.73 21.07
C ALA A 101 47.51 -46.22 19.84
N ARG A 102 48.46 -45.30 20.06
CA ARG A 102 49.57 -44.84 19.16
C ARG A 102 49.16 -43.96 17.94
N GLY A 103 49.88 -42.88 17.62
CA GLY A 103 51.04 -42.27 18.30
C GLY A 103 51.62 -41.04 17.59
N LEU A 104 52.79 -40.59 18.08
CA LEU A 104 53.67 -39.49 17.64
C LEU A 104 53.43 -38.06 18.22
N TRP A 105 54.50 -37.58 18.85
CA TRP A 105 54.86 -36.27 19.46
C TRP A 105 56.37 -36.07 19.09
N PRO A 106 57.06 -34.91 19.31
CA PRO A 106 56.73 -33.86 20.29
C PRO A 106 56.88 -32.39 19.84
N LEU A 107 56.52 -31.48 20.75
CA LEU A 107 56.89 -30.06 20.77
C LEU A 107 58.02 -29.83 21.79
N ASP A 108 58.88 -28.85 21.55
CA ASP A 108 59.95 -28.39 22.45
C ASP A 108 59.69 -26.91 22.89
N PRO A 109 59.89 -26.51 24.17
CA PRO A 109 59.48 -25.18 24.64
C PRO A 109 60.63 -24.28 25.13
N MET A 110 60.72 -23.01 24.69
CA MET A 110 61.37 -21.95 25.48
C MET A 110 60.94 -20.48 25.19
N ARG A 111 60.51 -19.82 26.29
CA ARG A 111 60.90 -18.47 26.79
C ARG A 111 60.61 -17.14 26.04
N LEU A 112 59.75 -16.36 26.71
CA LEU A 112 59.96 -14.99 27.27
C LEU A 112 60.27 -13.77 26.37
N SER A 113 59.34 -12.79 26.38
CA SER A 113 59.50 -11.35 26.70
C SER A 113 58.30 -10.55 26.12
N VAL A 114 57.79 -9.42 26.65
CA VAL A 114 58.00 -8.67 27.91
C VAL A 114 56.68 -7.94 28.26
N LEU A 115 56.47 -7.59 29.54
CA LEU A 115 55.27 -6.88 30.02
C LEU A 115 55.26 -5.38 29.66
N HIS A 116 54.07 -4.82 29.39
CA HIS A 116 53.79 -3.39 29.53
C HIS A 116 52.52 -3.14 30.35
N HIS A 117 52.59 -2.15 31.24
CA HIS A 117 51.56 -1.87 32.24
C HIS A 117 50.44 -1.00 31.67
N TRP A 118 49.19 -1.27 32.09
CA TRP A 118 48.07 -0.35 31.93
C TRP A 118 47.42 -0.11 33.29
N THR A 119 47.59 1.11 33.81
CA THR A 119 46.93 1.55 35.05
C THR A 119 45.63 2.28 34.71
N PRO A 120 44.49 1.98 35.39
CA PRO A 120 43.25 2.70 35.15
C PRO A 120 43.31 4.11 35.76
N LYS A 121 42.94 5.13 34.97
CA LYS A 121 42.79 6.51 35.47
C LYS A 121 41.50 6.64 36.32
N PRO A 122 41.48 7.50 37.36
CA PRO A 122 40.27 7.73 38.14
C PRO A 122 39.20 8.49 37.34
N PHE A 123 37.93 8.15 37.59
CA PHE A 123 36.77 8.79 36.98
C PHE A 123 36.66 10.26 37.41
N SER A 124 36.52 11.17 36.44
CA SER A 124 36.20 12.58 36.72
C SER A 124 34.70 12.75 37.00
N SER A 125 34.37 13.58 37.98
CA SER A 125 32.98 13.88 38.37
C SER A 125 32.30 14.80 37.37
N GLN A 126 31.68 14.21 36.34
CA GLN A 126 30.77 14.96 35.47
C GLN A 126 29.54 15.43 36.26
N ARG A 127 29.25 16.73 36.18
CA ARG A 127 28.09 17.36 36.85
C ARG A 127 26.79 16.82 36.25
N PHE A 128 25.99 16.13 37.06
CA PHE A 128 24.64 15.75 36.66
C PHE A 128 23.79 17.00 36.35
N PRO A 129 22.95 16.99 35.30
CA PRO A 129 22.00 18.07 35.06
C PRO A 129 21.00 18.18 36.22
N ASN A 130 20.56 19.41 36.51
CA ASN A 130 19.69 19.70 37.65
C ASN A 130 18.41 18.85 37.62
N LEU A 131 18.20 18.02 38.66
CA LEU A 131 17.01 17.16 38.84
C LEU A 131 15.66 17.88 38.68
N ARG A 132 15.62 19.21 38.87
CA ARG A 132 14.43 20.04 38.62
C ARG A 132 14.07 20.15 37.13
N GLN A 133 15.05 20.19 36.21
CA GLN A 133 14.78 20.28 34.77
C GLN A 133 14.29 18.96 34.19
N THR A 134 14.88 17.82 34.60
CA THR A 134 14.40 16.49 34.19
C THR A 134 12.98 16.22 34.70
N SER A 135 12.67 16.62 35.94
CA SER A 135 11.31 16.51 36.48
C SER A 135 10.30 17.37 35.71
N LEU A 136 10.66 18.60 35.30
CA LEU A 136 9.79 19.44 34.49
C LEU A 136 9.53 18.86 33.11
N VAL A 137 10.54 18.28 32.45
CA VAL A 137 10.38 17.59 31.15
C VAL A 137 9.48 16.36 31.30
N CYS A 138 9.65 15.54 32.34
CA CYS A 138 8.77 14.40 32.60
C CYS A 138 7.33 14.82 32.93
N ILE A 139 7.13 15.93 33.65
CA ILE A 139 5.79 16.47 33.94
C ILE A 139 5.14 17.06 32.67
N LEU A 140 5.91 17.75 31.82
CA LEU A 140 5.42 18.23 30.52
C LEU A 140 5.05 17.08 29.58
N LEU A 141 5.90 16.05 29.47
CA LEU A 141 5.58 14.84 28.69
C LEU A 141 4.35 14.09 29.24
N GLY A 142 4.23 13.97 30.56
CA GLY A 142 3.05 13.38 31.22
C GLY A 142 1.77 14.19 31.01
N ALA A 143 1.85 15.52 31.07
CA ALA A 143 0.73 16.41 30.77
C ALA A 143 0.32 16.35 29.28
N MET A 144 1.29 16.21 28.37
CA MET A 144 1.03 16.06 26.94
C MET A 144 0.32 14.73 26.62
N SER A 145 0.66 13.65 27.34
CA SER A 145 -0.06 12.36 27.26
C SER A 145 -1.51 12.42 27.75
N LEU A 146 -1.86 13.38 28.62
CA LEU A 146 -3.23 13.56 29.13
C LEU A 146 -4.14 14.38 28.21
N CYS A 147 -3.62 14.97 27.13
CA CYS A 147 -4.39 15.69 26.11
C CYS A 147 -4.92 14.80 24.97
N GLY A 148 -4.92 13.48 25.15
CA GLY A 148 -5.57 12.54 24.24
C GLY A 148 -7.09 12.74 24.23
N GLY A 149 -7.59 13.52 23.27
CA GLY A 149 -9.02 13.73 23.10
C GLY A 149 -9.74 12.42 22.78
N CYS A 150 -10.61 11.96 23.68
CA CYS A 150 -11.52 10.86 23.40
C CYS A 150 -12.53 11.30 22.33
N ALA A 151 -12.25 10.98 21.06
CA ALA A 151 -13.23 11.10 20.00
C ALA A 151 -14.25 9.95 20.11
N ARG A 152 -15.40 10.09 19.46
CA ARG A 152 -16.28 8.96 19.16
C ARG A 152 -16.17 8.62 17.70
N ASN A 153 -16.18 7.32 17.40
CA ASN A 153 -16.44 6.81 16.05
C ASN A 153 -17.80 7.39 15.58
N PRO A 154 -17.86 8.09 14.43
CA PRO A 154 -19.09 8.77 13.98
C PRO A 154 -20.26 7.83 13.70
N VAL A 155 -19.97 6.56 13.40
CA VAL A 155 -20.95 5.51 13.08
C VAL A 155 -21.39 4.80 14.35
N THR A 156 -20.45 4.15 15.05
CA THR A 156 -20.80 3.26 16.18
C THR A 156 -20.96 4.00 17.52
N GLY A 157 -20.57 5.29 17.59
CA GLY A 157 -20.59 6.08 18.81
C GLY A 157 -19.58 5.63 19.88
N ARG A 158 -18.77 4.61 19.60
CA ARG A 158 -17.78 4.04 20.52
C ARG A 158 -16.66 5.07 20.78
N PRO A 159 -16.17 5.21 22.03
CA PRO A 159 -15.03 6.05 22.31
C PRO A 159 -13.75 5.43 21.75
N GLU A 160 -13.00 6.21 20.98
CA GLU A 160 -11.70 5.81 20.42
C GLU A 160 -10.64 6.85 20.77
N ALA A 161 -9.43 6.37 21.06
CA ALA A 161 -8.28 7.26 21.19
C ALA A 161 -7.92 7.77 19.79
N VAL A 162 -8.10 9.07 19.56
CA VAL A 162 -7.84 9.72 18.27
C VAL A 162 -7.14 11.04 18.51
N PHE A 163 -5.90 11.17 18.00
CA PHE A 163 -5.12 12.39 18.18
C PHE A 163 -5.35 13.44 17.07
N THR A 164 -6.18 13.14 16.06
CA THR A 164 -6.40 14.00 14.89
C THR A 164 -7.85 14.51 14.81
N THR A 165 -8.02 15.83 14.87
CA THR A 165 -9.32 16.50 14.64
C THR A 165 -9.79 16.28 13.20
N GLU A 166 -11.09 16.36 12.94
CA GLU A 166 -11.63 16.21 11.57
C GLU A 166 -11.05 17.22 10.57
N LYS A 167 -10.84 18.48 10.99
CA LYS A 167 -10.15 19.48 10.14
C LYS A 167 -8.69 19.10 9.85
N GLY A 168 -8.01 18.48 10.81
CA GLY A 168 -6.66 17.95 10.64
C GLY A 168 -6.63 16.75 9.68
N GLU A 169 -7.60 15.85 9.83
CA GLU A 169 -7.81 14.67 8.99
C GLU A 169 -8.02 15.06 7.52
N ILE A 170 -8.93 16.00 7.24
CA ILE A 170 -9.20 16.48 5.88
C ILE A 170 -7.93 17.11 5.27
N LYS A 171 -7.21 17.96 6.02
CA LYS A 171 -5.97 18.58 5.54
C LYS A 171 -4.86 17.57 5.27
N GLN A 172 -4.78 16.51 6.07
CA GLN A 172 -3.85 15.39 5.89
C GLN A 172 -4.23 14.55 4.66
N GLY A 173 -5.52 14.25 4.50
CA GLY A 173 -6.13 13.59 3.34
C GLY A 173 -5.73 14.27 2.04
N GLN A 174 -6.04 15.56 1.93
CA GLN A 174 -5.68 16.39 0.76
C GLN A 174 -4.18 16.43 0.47
N LYS A 175 -3.30 16.34 1.49
CA LYS A 175 -1.86 16.26 1.28
C LYS A 175 -1.44 14.88 0.74
N ALA A 176 -2.03 13.81 1.25
CA ALA A 176 -1.78 12.46 0.79
C ALA A 176 -2.34 12.24 -0.63
N ALA A 177 -3.53 12.73 -0.93
CA ALA A 177 -4.17 12.67 -2.25
C ALA A 177 -3.29 13.27 -3.35
N ARG A 178 -2.86 14.54 -3.17
CA ARG A 178 -1.92 15.21 -4.08
C ARG A 178 -0.60 14.46 -4.29
N GLU A 179 -0.16 13.68 -3.32
CA GLU A 179 1.07 12.90 -3.44
C GLU A 179 0.83 11.56 -4.16
N VAL A 180 -0.28 10.88 -3.87
CA VAL A 180 -0.74 9.69 -4.60
C VAL A 180 -0.96 10.02 -6.08
N GLU A 181 -1.69 11.10 -6.39
CA GLU A 181 -1.91 11.58 -7.76
C GLU A 181 -0.60 12.00 -8.45
N ARG A 182 0.38 12.51 -7.70
CA ARG A 182 1.70 12.88 -8.23
C ARG A 182 2.54 11.66 -8.60
N GLN A 183 2.42 10.56 -7.86
CA GLN A 183 3.21 9.35 -8.05
C GLN A 183 2.56 8.32 -8.96
N MET A 184 1.25 8.08 -8.79
CA MET A 184 0.49 7.07 -9.54
C MET A 184 -0.20 7.64 -10.78
N GLY A 185 -0.39 8.96 -10.86
CA GLY A 185 -1.21 9.56 -11.91
C GLY A 185 -2.68 9.16 -11.83
N THR A 186 -3.39 9.27 -12.95
CA THR A 186 -4.79 8.87 -13.12
C THR A 186 -4.98 8.19 -14.46
N LEU A 187 -5.97 7.32 -14.59
CA LEU A 187 -6.31 6.69 -15.88
C LEU A 187 -6.84 7.74 -16.87
N ASP A 188 -6.26 7.81 -18.08
CA ASP A 188 -6.74 8.65 -19.19
C ASP A 188 -8.00 8.08 -19.86
N ASP A 189 -9.09 8.01 -19.08
CA ASP A 189 -10.45 7.74 -19.56
C ASP A 189 -11.44 8.65 -18.82
N PRO A 190 -11.71 9.87 -19.35
CA PRO A 190 -12.64 10.81 -18.72
C PRO A 190 -14.07 10.28 -18.59
N ALA A 191 -14.49 9.33 -19.43
CA ALA A 191 -15.87 8.81 -19.43
C ALA A 191 -16.06 7.73 -18.35
N LEU A 192 -15.07 6.86 -18.16
CA LEU A 192 -15.03 5.88 -17.08
C LEU A 192 -14.76 6.56 -15.73
N GLN A 193 -13.85 7.53 -15.69
CA GLN A 193 -13.57 8.34 -14.50
C GLN A 193 -14.80 9.13 -14.03
N ALA A 194 -15.55 9.77 -14.94
CA ALA A 194 -16.79 10.45 -14.60
C ALA A 194 -17.86 9.47 -14.08
N TYR A 195 -17.92 8.26 -14.63
CA TYR A 195 -18.83 7.21 -14.19
C TYR A 195 -18.50 6.70 -12.77
N VAL A 196 -17.24 6.37 -12.48
CA VAL A 196 -16.80 5.93 -11.14
C VAL A 196 -17.05 7.03 -10.11
N ASN A 197 -16.79 8.30 -10.43
CA ASN A 197 -17.13 9.40 -9.55
C ASN A 197 -18.64 9.53 -9.31
N GLN A 198 -19.48 9.47 -10.35
CA GLN A 198 -20.95 9.50 -10.17
C GLN A 198 -21.47 8.36 -9.29
N LEU A 199 -20.90 7.16 -9.42
CA LEU A 199 -21.23 6.01 -8.58
C LEU A 199 -20.81 6.23 -7.12
N GLY A 200 -19.58 6.72 -6.90
CA GLY A 200 -19.06 7.02 -5.56
C GLY A 200 -19.84 8.15 -4.86
N GLN A 201 -20.17 9.25 -5.55
CA GLN A 201 -20.97 10.33 -4.96
C GLN A 201 -22.36 9.86 -4.54
N ARG A 202 -22.98 8.95 -5.30
CA ARG A 202 -24.29 8.35 -4.97
C ARG A 202 -24.24 7.54 -3.66
N LEU A 203 -23.15 6.81 -3.44
CA LEU A 203 -22.91 6.03 -2.21
C LEU A 203 -22.53 6.94 -1.04
N ALA A 204 -21.66 7.93 -1.27
CA ALA A 204 -21.23 8.90 -0.26
C ALA A 204 -22.41 9.72 0.31
N ALA A 205 -23.46 9.95 -0.49
CA ALA A 205 -24.70 10.58 -0.03
C ALA A 205 -25.45 9.79 1.06
N GLN A 206 -25.18 8.48 1.23
CA GLN A 206 -25.73 7.66 2.32
C GLN A 206 -24.82 7.67 3.57
N SER A 207 -23.57 8.14 3.44
CA SER A 207 -22.63 8.22 4.56
C SER A 207 -23.06 9.28 5.57
N PRO A 208 -22.96 9.02 6.90
CA PRO A 208 -23.25 10.02 7.92
C PRO A 208 -22.28 11.22 7.91
N ARG A 209 -21.16 11.15 7.17
CA ARG A 209 -20.16 12.22 7.06
C ARG A 209 -20.41 13.14 5.86
N THR A 210 -21.62 13.70 5.76
CA THR A 210 -22.08 14.55 4.65
C THR A 210 -21.27 15.84 4.45
N GLN A 211 -20.48 16.25 5.44
CA GLN A 211 -19.54 17.38 5.39
C GLN A 211 -18.25 17.11 4.61
N LEU A 212 -17.97 15.85 4.21
CA LEU A 212 -16.79 15.50 3.45
C LEU A 212 -17.02 15.66 1.95
N ASN A 213 -16.15 16.44 1.32
CA ASN A 213 -16.03 16.48 -0.14
C ASN A 213 -15.35 15.20 -0.61
N HIS A 214 -16.13 14.15 -0.84
CA HIS A 214 -15.62 12.89 -1.35
C HIS A 214 -15.13 13.02 -2.79
N GLU A 215 -14.10 12.28 -3.14
CA GLU A 215 -13.49 12.26 -4.46
C GLU A 215 -13.11 10.82 -4.82
N PHE A 216 -13.46 10.37 -6.03
CA PHE A 216 -13.26 8.99 -6.44
C PHE A 216 -12.44 8.96 -7.73
N LEU A 217 -11.22 8.41 -7.66
CA LEU A 217 -10.26 8.42 -8.77
C LEU A 217 -9.86 7.00 -9.19
N ILE A 218 -9.59 6.82 -10.49
CA ILE A 218 -9.08 5.57 -11.04
C ILE A 218 -7.56 5.68 -11.16
N VAL A 219 -6.84 4.83 -10.42
CA VAL A 219 -5.37 4.74 -10.53
C VAL A 219 -4.99 3.71 -11.60
N PRO A 220 -3.91 3.95 -12.38
CA PRO A 220 -3.52 3.04 -13.47
C PRO A 220 -2.91 1.72 -12.99
N MET A 221 -2.80 1.47 -11.68
CA MET A 221 -2.38 0.20 -11.07
C MET A 221 -3.08 -1.00 -11.72
N SER A 222 -2.27 -1.96 -12.20
CA SER A 222 -2.70 -3.20 -12.88
C SER A 222 -3.35 -4.21 -11.95
N GLU A 223 -3.00 -4.17 -10.67
CA GLU A 223 -3.33 -5.16 -9.67
C GLU A 223 -4.66 -4.82 -8.97
N PRO A 224 -5.52 -5.80 -8.65
CA PRO A 224 -6.82 -5.54 -8.02
C PRO A 224 -6.68 -4.90 -6.63
N ASN A 225 -7.15 -3.67 -6.48
CA ASN A 225 -7.13 -2.94 -5.22
C ASN A 225 -8.14 -1.78 -5.20
N ALA A 226 -8.59 -1.40 -4.01
CA ALA A 226 -9.21 -0.12 -3.72
C ALA A 226 -8.67 0.38 -2.36
N PHE A 227 -8.63 1.69 -2.16
CA PHE A 227 -8.23 2.25 -0.87
C PHE A 227 -8.79 3.66 -0.62
N ALA A 228 -9.21 3.91 0.61
CA ALA A 228 -9.55 5.23 1.12
C ALA A 228 -8.39 5.94 1.82
N LEU A 229 -8.20 7.22 1.50
CA LEU A 229 -7.42 8.17 2.28
C LEU A 229 -8.32 8.91 3.29
N PRO A 230 -7.76 9.49 4.37
CA PRO A 230 -8.50 10.37 5.26
C PRO A 230 -9.21 11.51 4.50
N GLY A 231 -10.33 12.00 5.03
CA GLY A 231 -11.04 13.14 4.43
C GLY A 231 -11.90 12.86 3.19
N GLY A 232 -11.98 11.61 2.69
CA GLY A 232 -12.96 11.20 1.68
C GLY A 232 -12.44 10.96 0.26
N HIS A 233 -11.12 10.95 0.04
CA HIS A 233 -10.54 10.53 -1.25
C HIS A 233 -10.48 9.00 -1.31
N VAL A 234 -11.09 8.39 -2.32
CA VAL A 234 -11.15 6.94 -2.55
C VAL A 234 -10.56 6.63 -3.92
N TYR A 235 -9.68 5.65 -3.98
CA TYR A 235 -8.99 5.25 -5.21
C TYR A 235 -9.39 3.82 -5.58
N VAL A 236 -9.70 3.61 -6.85
CA VAL A 236 -10.03 2.30 -7.42
C VAL A 236 -8.98 1.95 -8.47
N SER A 237 -8.36 0.78 -8.40
CA SER A 237 -7.39 0.38 -9.41
C SER A 237 -8.07 -0.02 -10.72
N ARG A 238 -7.38 0.25 -11.84
CA ARG A 238 -7.70 -0.32 -13.15
C ARG A 238 -7.76 -1.85 -13.09
N GLY A 239 -6.88 -2.48 -12.31
CA GLY A 239 -6.93 -3.91 -12.02
C GLY A 239 -8.29 -4.36 -11.48
N LEU A 240 -8.81 -3.69 -10.44
CA LEU A 240 -10.10 -4.05 -9.84
C LEU A 240 -11.26 -3.92 -10.83
N LEU A 241 -11.23 -2.87 -11.66
CA LEU A 241 -12.22 -2.64 -12.73
C LEU A 241 -12.23 -3.76 -13.78
N ALA A 242 -11.13 -4.49 -13.97
CA ALA A 242 -11.09 -5.65 -14.85
C ALA A 242 -11.82 -6.87 -14.27
N TYR A 243 -11.92 -6.99 -12.94
CA TYR A 243 -12.53 -8.15 -12.25
C TYR A 243 -14.02 -7.98 -11.93
N VAL A 244 -14.49 -6.79 -11.58
CA VAL A 244 -15.93 -6.55 -11.29
C VAL A 244 -16.87 -6.94 -12.45
N ASN A 245 -17.98 -7.61 -12.15
CA ASN A 245 -18.92 -8.18 -13.11
C ASN A 245 -20.32 -7.50 -13.12
N SER A 246 -20.59 -6.60 -12.17
CA SER A 246 -21.85 -5.82 -12.08
C SER A 246 -21.58 -4.43 -11.48
N GLU A 247 -22.53 -3.50 -11.68
CA GLU A 247 -22.47 -2.20 -11.00
C GLU A 247 -22.64 -2.37 -9.48
N ASP A 248 -23.41 -3.38 -9.05
CA ASP A 248 -23.62 -3.72 -7.64
C ASP A 248 -22.32 -4.19 -6.94
N GLU A 249 -21.50 -5.02 -7.59
CA GLU A 249 -20.17 -5.42 -7.05
C GLU A 249 -19.27 -4.18 -6.85
N LEU A 250 -19.15 -3.33 -7.87
CA LEU A 250 -18.34 -2.11 -7.78
C LEU A 250 -18.91 -1.12 -6.74
N ALA A 251 -20.24 -1.06 -6.60
CA ALA A 251 -20.89 -0.23 -5.60
C ALA A 251 -20.61 -0.70 -4.17
N ASN A 252 -20.59 -2.03 -3.93
CA ASN A 252 -20.23 -2.59 -2.63
C ASN A 252 -18.75 -2.35 -2.28
N VAL A 253 -17.83 -2.50 -3.24
CA VAL A 253 -16.40 -2.15 -3.05
C VAL A 253 -16.23 -0.68 -2.68
N ILE A 254 -16.83 0.24 -3.43
CA ILE A 254 -16.73 1.67 -3.12
C ILE A 254 -17.44 1.99 -1.79
N GLY A 255 -18.54 1.30 -1.48
CA GLY A 255 -19.23 1.38 -0.20
C GLY A 255 -18.34 0.96 0.99
N HIS A 256 -17.56 -0.12 0.85
CA HIS A 256 -16.61 -0.58 1.86
C HIS A 256 -15.55 0.49 2.17
N GLU A 257 -14.98 1.10 1.14
CA GLU A 257 -14.03 2.21 1.29
C GLU A 257 -14.66 3.44 1.97
N ILE A 258 -15.89 3.79 1.60
CA ILE A 258 -16.67 4.83 2.29
C ILE A 258 -16.95 4.43 3.75
N GLY A 259 -17.13 3.14 4.05
CA GLY A 259 -17.20 2.59 5.41
C GLY A 259 -15.96 2.90 6.25
N HIS A 260 -14.75 2.68 5.70
CA HIS A 260 -13.49 3.06 6.36
C HIS A 260 -13.37 4.56 6.60
N VAL A 261 -13.85 5.41 5.68
CA VAL A 261 -13.91 6.87 5.85
C VAL A 261 -14.93 7.26 6.92
N ALA A 262 -16.12 6.66 6.91
CA ALA A 262 -17.22 6.95 7.83
C ALA A 262 -16.84 6.62 9.29
N ALA A 263 -16.27 5.44 9.51
CA ALA A 263 -15.78 4.98 10.81
C ALA A 263 -14.40 5.55 11.21
N ARG A 264 -13.76 6.34 10.34
CA ARG A 264 -12.43 6.98 10.55
C ARG A 264 -11.29 5.98 10.79
N HIS A 265 -11.39 4.75 10.28
CA HIS A 265 -10.46 3.65 10.55
C HIS A 265 -8.99 3.99 10.28
N SER A 266 -8.71 4.79 9.23
CA SER A 266 -7.36 5.25 8.89
C SER A 266 -6.74 6.17 9.95
N VAL A 267 -7.55 6.95 10.67
CA VAL A 267 -7.13 7.81 11.79
C VAL A 267 -6.89 6.99 13.06
N SER A 268 -7.76 6.02 13.33
CA SER A 268 -7.61 5.09 14.46
C SER A 268 -6.35 4.22 14.29
N ARG A 269 -6.08 3.75 13.05
CA ARG A 269 -4.83 3.06 12.69
C ARG A 269 -3.59 3.94 12.87
N GLN A 270 -3.61 5.18 12.38
CA GLN A 270 -2.52 6.14 12.61
C GLN A 270 -2.24 6.36 14.09
N THR A 271 -3.30 6.50 14.90
CA THR A 271 -3.20 6.69 16.34
C THR A 271 -2.60 5.46 17.03
N ALA A 272 -3.01 4.25 16.64
CA ALA A 272 -2.46 3.00 17.16
C ALA A 272 -0.99 2.76 16.77
N GLN A 273 -0.55 3.24 15.59
CA GLN A 273 0.81 3.05 15.09
C GLN A 273 1.78 4.21 15.44
N ALA A 274 1.28 5.36 15.89
CA ALA A 274 2.10 6.50 16.33
C ALA A 274 3.25 6.14 17.31
N PRO A 275 3.11 5.19 18.25
CA PRO A 275 4.22 4.78 19.14
C PRO A 275 5.34 3.99 18.46
N LEU A 276 5.11 3.43 17.26
CA LEU A 276 5.99 2.47 16.58
C LEU A 276 6.85 3.10 15.46
N ILE A 277 6.59 4.36 15.11
CA ILE A 277 7.28 5.11 14.06
C ILE A 277 8.83 5.09 14.18
N PRO A 278 9.47 5.13 15.38
CA PRO A 278 10.93 5.13 15.47
C PRO A 278 11.66 3.86 14.99
N VAL A 279 10.96 2.73 14.84
CA VAL A 279 11.60 1.41 14.65
C VAL A 279 11.79 1.02 13.17
N GLN A 280 10.92 1.51 12.26
CA GLN A 280 10.93 1.04 10.87
C GLN A 280 12.07 1.61 9.99
N ILE A 281 12.80 2.62 10.46
CA ILE A 281 13.91 3.25 9.70
C ILE A 281 15.13 2.31 9.56
N ILE A 282 15.24 1.26 10.38
CA ILE A 282 16.47 0.46 10.52
C ILE A 282 16.53 -0.74 9.55
N ALA A 283 15.41 -1.17 8.96
CA ALA A 283 15.34 -2.41 8.17
C ALA A 283 15.78 -2.30 6.69
N GLY A 284 16.09 -1.09 6.18
CA GLY A 284 16.27 -0.81 4.75
C GLY A 284 17.65 -1.05 4.13
N LEU A 285 18.52 -1.88 4.73
CA LEU A 285 19.95 -1.96 4.32
C LEU A 285 20.21 -2.54 2.91
N GLY A 286 19.25 -3.26 2.31
CA GLY A 286 19.37 -3.79 0.94
C GLY A 286 19.18 -2.74 -0.16
N GLY A 287 18.18 -1.86 -0.02
CA GLY A 287 17.82 -0.86 -1.05
C GLY A 287 18.71 0.39 -1.08
N ALA A 288 19.68 0.51 -0.18
CA ALA A 288 20.46 1.73 0.04
C ALA A 288 21.26 2.18 -1.19
N ALA A 289 21.76 1.26 -2.03
CA ALA A 289 22.50 1.61 -3.24
C ALA A 289 21.59 2.19 -4.34
N ALA A 290 20.41 1.61 -4.53
CA ALA A 290 19.40 2.11 -5.47
C ALA A 290 18.82 3.46 -5.00
N GLY A 291 18.46 3.58 -3.72
CA GLY A 291 17.84 4.78 -3.15
C GLY A 291 18.71 6.04 -3.15
N ILE A 292 20.05 5.90 -3.23
CA ILE A 292 20.99 7.02 -3.39
C ILE A 292 20.89 7.65 -4.80
N LEU A 293 20.51 6.87 -5.81
CA LEU A 293 20.46 7.31 -7.21
C LEU A 293 19.04 7.59 -7.68
N SER A 294 18.11 6.72 -7.30
CA SER A 294 16.68 6.84 -7.55
C SER A 294 15.93 6.45 -6.27
N PRO A 295 15.40 7.42 -5.51
CA PRO A 295 14.60 7.12 -4.31
C PRO A 295 13.47 6.12 -4.59
N GLN A 296 12.80 6.24 -5.74
CA GLN A 296 11.67 5.42 -6.17
C GLN A 296 12.06 3.95 -6.36
N ILE A 297 13.14 3.67 -7.11
CA ILE A 297 13.65 2.29 -7.26
C ILE A 297 14.23 1.79 -5.93
N GLY A 298 14.87 2.67 -5.14
CA GLY A 298 15.27 2.35 -3.77
C GLY A 298 14.11 1.88 -2.89
N GLN A 299 12.96 2.55 -2.96
CA GLN A 299 11.73 2.15 -2.27
C GLN A 299 11.21 0.81 -2.81
N MET A 300 11.09 0.66 -4.13
CA MET A 300 10.61 -0.58 -4.78
C MET A 300 11.46 -1.80 -4.41
N VAL A 301 12.79 -1.66 -4.40
CA VAL A 301 13.75 -2.71 -4.02
C VAL A 301 13.80 -2.93 -2.50
N SER A 302 13.56 -1.90 -1.67
CA SER A 302 13.49 -2.04 -0.21
C SER A 302 12.15 -2.55 0.34
N GLY A 303 11.13 -2.61 -0.52
CA GLY A 303 9.76 -3.02 -0.16
C GLY A 303 8.82 -1.86 0.21
N VAL A 304 7.53 -2.18 0.26
CA VAL A 304 6.36 -1.27 0.32
C VAL A 304 6.39 -0.20 1.44
N GLY A 305 7.21 -0.37 2.48
CA GLY A 305 7.18 0.43 3.71
C GLY A 305 7.55 1.92 3.61
N GLN A 306 7.91 2.44 2.43
CA GLN A 306 8.38 3.83 2.25
C GLN A 306 7.53 4.70 1.31
N LEU A 307 6.52 4.14 0.63
CA LEU A 307 5.62 4.93 -0.22
C LEU A 307 4.84 5.96 0.64
N PRO A 308 4.68 7.21 0.20
CA PRO A 308 3.66 8.10 0.74
C PRO A 308 2.26 7.51 0.49
N GLY A 309 1.64 7.00 1.54
CA GLY A 309 0.44 6.15 1.42
C GLY A 309 0.67 4.67 1.69
N ALA A 310 1.89 4.22 2.01
CA ALA A 310 2.14 2.89 2.56
C ALA A 310 1.30 2.60 3.82
N LEU A 311 1.01 3.64 4.61
CA LEU A 311 0.09 3.56 5.75
C LEU A 311 -1.40 3.52 5.35
N ALA A 312 -1.77 3.89 4.12
CA ALA A 312 -3.10 3.63 3.57
C ALA A 312 -3.23 2.16 3.16
N LEU A 313 -2.19 1.62 2.52
CA LEU A 313 -2.06 0.22 2.06
C LEU A 313 -1.76 -0.80 3.20
N ALA A 314 -1.56 -0.33 4.43
CA ALA A 314 -1.38 -1.21 5.58
C ALA A 314 -2.68 -1.97 5.91
N ALA A 315 -2.58 -3.22 6.38
CA ALA A 315 -3.76 -3.98 6.79
C ALA A 315 -4.58 -3.26 7.88
N TYR A 316 -5.92 -3.35 7.77
CA TYR A 316 -6.84 -2.99 8.86
C TYR A 316 -7.04 -4.17 9.82
N SER A 317 -7.65 -3.92 11.00
CA SER A 317 -8.00 -5.00 11.91
C SER A 317 -9.22 -5.78 11.40
N ARG A 318 -9.36 -7.06 11.80
CA ARG A 318 -10.52 -7.90 11.43
C ARG A 318 -11.87 -7.30 11.83
N ASP A 319 -11.90 -6.48 12.88
CA ASP A 319 -13.14 -5.83 13.32
C ASP A 319 -13.43 -4.55 12.52
N GLN A 320 -12.38 -3.82 12.10
CA GLN A 320 -12.51 -2.69 11.17
C GLN A 320 -13.00 -3.17 9.79
N GLU A 321 -12.48 -4.30 9.30
CA GLU A 321 -12.96 -4.91 8.06
C GLU A 321 -14.45 -5.25 8.13
N ARG A 322 -14.90 -5.95 9.18
CA ARG A 322 -16.34 -6.28 9.36
C ARG A 322 -17.24 -5.05 9.55
N GLU A 323 -16.73 -3.99 10.18
CA GLU A 323 -17.46 -2.73 10.31
C GLU A 323 -17.61 -2.04 8.95
N ALA A 324 -16.54 -2.00 8.15
CA ALA A 324 -16.57 -1.48 6.78
C ALA A 324 -17.41 -2.33 5.83
N ASP A 325 -17.39 -3.66 5.93
CA ASP A 325 -18.23 -4.58 5.16
C ASP A 325 -19.71 -4.26 5.35
N ARG A 326 -20.16 -4.20 6.61
CA ARG A 326 -21.56 -3.88 6.95
C ARG A 326 -21.95 -2.47 6.51
N LEU A 327 -21.10 -1.48 6.73
CA LEU A 327 -21.37 -0.11 6.27
C LEU A 327 -21.47 -0.03 4.75
N GLY A 328 -20.57 -0.71 4.04
CA GLY A 328 -20.58 -0.75 2.57
C GLY A 328 -21.85 -1.39 2.02
N GLN A 329 -22.28 -2.52 2.59
CA GLN A 329 -23.55 -3.15 2.24
C GLN A 329 -24.76 -2.29 2.58
N GLN A 330 -24.76 -1.60 3.73
CA GLN A 330 -25.83 -0.67 4.10
C GLN A 330 -25.90 0.49 3.10
N PHE A 331 -24.78 1.17 2.82
CA PHE A 331 -24.73 2.28 1.87
C PHE A 331 -25.10 1.83 0.45
N ALA A 332 -24.72 0.62 0.03
CA ALA A 332 -25.13 0.03 -1.24
C ALA A 332 -26.65 -0.19 -1.29
N ALA A 333 -27.25 -0.83 -0.28
CA ALA A 333 -28.68 -1.09 -0.21
C ALA A 333 -29.51 0.21 -0.14
N GLU A 334 -29.09 1.18 0.69
CA GLU A 334 -29.71 2.50 0.79
C GLU A 334 -29.59 3.29 -0.52
N ALA A 335 -28.44 3.18 -1.20
CA ALA A 335 -28.24 3.72 -2.52
C ALA A 335 -28.97 2.92 -3.62
N GLY A 336 -29.58 1.76 -3.36
CA GLY A 336 -30.39 0.99 -4.33
C GLY A 336 -29.64 -0.06 -5.15
N PHE A 337 -28.49 -0.52 -4.66
CA PHE A 337 -27.71 -1.65 -5.20
C PHE A 337 -27.95 -2.91 -4.38
N ASP A 338 -27.63 -4.08 -4.94
CA ASP A 338 -27.72 -5.36 -4.23
C ASP A 338 -26.57 -5.53 -3.21
N PRO A 339 -26.83 -5.58 -1.89
CA PRO A 339 -25.79 -5.82 -0.89
C PRO A 339 -25.18 -7.22 -0.94
N MET A 340 -25.83 -8.20 -1.58
CA MET A 340 -25.30 -9.55 -1.76
C MET A 340 -24.05 -9.58 -2.65
N ALA A 341 -23.93 -8.59 -3.55
CA ALA A 341 -22.81 -8.48 -4.48
C ALA A 341 -21.45 -8.29 -3.77
N MET A 342 -21.43 -7.86 -2.50
CA MET A 342 -20.23 -7.87 -1.65
C MET A 342 -19.61 -9.28 -1.56
N ALA A 343 -20.42 -10.28 -1.21
CA ALA A 343 -19.95 -11.66 -1.04
C ALA A 343 -19.50 -12.28 -2.38
N THR A 344 -20.22 -11.97 -3.47
CA THR A 344 -19.84 -12.39 -4.83
C THR A 344 -18.47 -11.81 -5.25
N PHE A 345 -18.21 -10.55 -4.92
CA PHE A 345 -16.91 -9.95 -5.23
C PHE A 345 -15.79 -10.45 -4.31
N MET A 346 -16.07 -10.70 -3.02
CA MET A 346 -15.10 -11.33 -2.11
C MET A 346 -14.66 -12.72 -2.57
N ASP A 347 -15.56 -13.54 -3.12
CA ASP A 347 -15.19 -14.82 -3.75
C ASP A 347 -14.27 -14.62 -4.97
N THR A 348 -14.61 -13.66 -5.83
CA THR A 348 -13.77 -13.28 -6.99
C THR A 348 -12.36 -12.89 -6.55
N LEU A 349 -12.24 -12.06 -5.51
CA LEU A 349 -10.94 -11.65 -4.94
C LEU A 349 -10.19 -12.82 -4.29
N GLY A 350 -10.85 -13.68 -3.53
CA GLY A 350 -10.21 -14.84 -2.90
C GLY A 350 -9.67 -15.85 -3.92
N ARG A 351 -10.32 -15.96 -5.08
CA ARG A 351 -9.83 -16.78 -6.20
C ARG A 351 -8.70 -16.12 -6.98
N GLU A 352 -8.70 -14.79 -7.11
CA GLU A 352 -7.59 -14.03 -7.68
C GLU A 352 -6.33 -14.16 -6.81
N GLU A 353 -6.48 -14.00 -5.49
CA GLU A 353 -5.41 -14.21 -4.52
C GLU A 353 -4.83 -15.63 -4.59
N ALA A 354 -5.70 -16.64 -4.62
CA ALA A 354 -5.29 -18.03 -4.74
C ALA A 354 -4.60 -18.37 -6.07
N LEU A 355 -4.87 -17.62 -7.14
CA LEU A 355 -4.15 -17.74 -8.42
C LEU A 355 -2.81 -16.99 -8.38
N ALA A 356 -2.77 -15.80 -7.76
CA ALA A 356 -1.56 -15.01 -7.58
C ALA A 356 -0.53 -15.74 -6.69
N ASP A 357 -0.95 -16.39 -5.61
CA ASP A 357 -0.07 -17.19 -4.73
C ASP A 357 0.60 -18.38 -5.44
N GLN A 358 0.13 -18.78 -6.62
CA GLN A 358 0.71 -19.86 -7.45
C GLN A 358 1.74 -19.34 -8.47
N ASP A 359 1.83 -18.02 -8.68
CA ASP A 359 2.63 -17.38 -9.72
C ASP A 359 3.52 -16.29 -9.10
N ALA A 360 4.83 -16.54 -9.05
CA ALA A 360 5.80 -15.66 -8.40
C ALA A 360 5.85 -14.23 -9.00
N ASP A 361 5.42 -14.07 -10.26
CA ASP A 361 5.38 -12.78 -10.94
C ASP A 361 4.06 -12.03 -10.67
N ARG A 362 3.00 -12.72 -10.22
CA ARG A 362 1.71 -12.13 -9.80
C ARG A 362 1.71 -11.84 -8.30
N ARG A 363 1.92 -10.56 -7.95
CA ARG A 363 1.84 -10.13 -6.55
C ARG A 363 0.39 -9.86 -6.15
N SER A 364 -0.17 -10.62 -5.21
CA SER A 364 -1.42 -10.22 -4.53
C SER A 364 -1.19 -8.92 -3.74
N PHE A 365 -1.94 -7.88 -4.11
CA PHE A 365 -1.99 -6.58 -3.41
C PHE A 365 -3.14 -6.47 -2.40
N LEU A 366 -3.94 -7.53 -2.21
CA LEU A 366 -5.08 -7.59 -1.28
C LEU A 366 -4.68 -7.59 0.21
N ARG A 367 -3.40 -7.35 0.50
CA ARG A 367 -2.81 -7.27 1.85
C ARG A 367 -3.42 -6.18 2.74
N SER A 368 -4.05 -5.15 2.15
CA SER A 368 -4.80 -4.11 2.86
C SER A 368 -6.12 -4.63 3.44
N HIS A 369 -6.83 -5.46 2.67
CA HIS A 369 -8.20 -5.94 2.92
C HIS A 369 -8.35 -7.42 2.54
N PRO A 370 -7.68 -8.35 3.24
CA PRO A 370 -7.64 -9.75 2.83
C PRO A 370 -9.06 -10.37 2.83
N PRO A 371 -9.49 -11.04 1.74
CA PRO A 371 -10.73 -11.78 1.71
C PRO A 371 -10.68 -12.95 2.70
N SER A 372 -11.83 -13.41 3.16
CA SER A 372 -11.90 -14.66 3.94
C SER A 372 -13.29 -15.29 3.85
N PRO A 373 -13.40 -16.63 3.95
CA PRO A 373 -14.70 -17.31 3.97
C PRO A 373 -15.65 -16.74 5.04
N ALA A 374 -15.13 -16.48 6.25
CA ALA A 374 -15.91 -15.90 7.34
C ALA A 374 -16.44 -14.48 7.04
N ARG A 375 -15.72 -13.64 6.30
CA ARG A 375 -16.23 -12.33 5.85
C ARG A 375 -17.30 -12.47 4.77
N SER A 376 -17.12 -13.41 3.85
CA SER A 376 -18.13 -13.70 2.82
C SER A 376 -19.42 -14.23 3.46
N GLU A 377 -19.32 -15.16 4.43
CA GLU A 377 -20.45 -15.64 5.23
C GLU A 377 -21.12 -14.53 6.05
N ASP A 378 -20.34 -13.70 6.77
CA ASP A 378 -20.83 -12.53 7.51
C ASP A 378 -21.58 -11.56 6.56
N ALA A 379 -21.08 -11.34 5.34
CA ALA A 379 -21.66 -10.47 4.33
C ALA A 379 -22.97 -11.03 3.75
N VAL A 380 -23.05 -12.33 3.45
CA VAL A 380 -24.30 -13.00 3.03
C VAL A 380 -25.37 -12.81 4.10
N GLN A 381 -25.05 -13.16 5.36
CA GLN A 381 -26.01 -13.06 6.48
C GLN A 381 -26.47 -11.61 6.71
N TYR A 382 -25.59 -10.61 6.57
CA TYR A 382 -25.98 -9.23 6.76
C TYR A 382 -26.83 -8.70 5.59
N ALA A 383 -26.49 -9.06 4.35
CA ALA A 383 -27.27 -8.70 3.15
C ALA A 383 -28.74 -9.15 3.26
N GLU A 384 -29.01 -10.34 3.80
CA GLU A 384 -30.36 -10.85 4.02
C GLU A 384 -31.20 -10.01 5.00
N THR A 385 -30.57 -9.20 5.86
CA THR A 385 -31.27 -8.30 6.79
C THR A 385 -31.58 -6.91 6.22
N LEU A 386 -30.95 -6.55 5.09
CA LEU A 386 -31.08 -5.25 4.45
C LEU A 386 -32.25 -5.20 3.46
N GLN A 387 -32.84 -4.02 3.30
CA GLN A 387 -33.84 -3.75 2.27
C GLN A 387 -33.29 -2.77 1.26
N VAL A 388 -33.19 -3.18 -0.02
CA VAL A 388 -32.77 -2.31 -1.11
C VAL A 388 -33.80 -1.19 -1.30
N SER A 389 -33.35 0.06 -1.23
CA SER A 389 -34.18 1.25 -1.35
C SER A 389 -34.93 1.29 -2.68
N LYS A 390 -36.24 1.53 -2.62
CA LYS A 390 -37.11 1.69 -3.79
C LYS A 390 -37.28 3.17 -4.12
N GLY A 391 -37.32 3.50 -5.41
CA GLY A 391 -37.48 4.89 -5.90
C GLY A 391 -36.17 5.63 -6.19
N VAL A 392 -35.02 5.01 -5.95
CA VAL A 392 -33.71 5.46 -6.46
C VAL A 392 -33.42 4.86 -7.85
N LYS A 393 -32.42 5.41 -8.55
CA LYS A 393 -32.05 5.02 -9.93
C LYS A 393 -31.65 3.54 -10.02
N ALA A 394 -32.37 2.69 -10.75
CA ALA A 394 -31.99 1.27 -10.86
C ALA A 394 -30.52 1.07 -11.31
N PRO A 395 -29.81 0.03 -10.82
CA PRO A 395 -28.47 -0.33 -11.29
C PRO A 395 -28.43 -0.61 -12.80
N LEU A 396 -27.26 -0.42 -13.40
CA LEU A 396 -26.99 -0.79 -14.79
C LEU A 396 -27.08 -2.30 -14.96
N THR A 397 -27.79 -2.75 -16.00
CA THR A 397 -27.72 -4.16 -16.42
C THR A 397 -26.27 -4.58 -16.65
N ARG A 398 -25.89 -5.83 -16.33
CA ARG A 398 -24.51 -6.35 -16.55
C ARG A 398 -23.97 -6.04 -17.96
N LYS A 399 -24.82 -6.07 -19.00
CA LYS A 399 -24.42 -5.72 -20.38
C LYS A 399 -24.07 -4.23 -20.54
N ALA A 400 -24.81 -3.33 -19.90
CA ALA A 400 -24.53 -1.89 -19.92
C ALA A 400 -23.34 -1.54 -19.02
N PHE A 401 -23.20 -2.21 -17.88
CA PHE A 401 -22.05 -2.08 -16.98
C PHE A 401 -20.74 -2.52 -17.65
N LEU A 402 -20.68 -3.75 -18.17
CA LEU A 402 -19.46 -4.26 -18.82
C LEU A 402 -19.00 -3.39 -19.99
N LYS A 403 -19.93 -2.79 -20.74
CA LYS A 403 -19.62 -1.83 -21.82
C LYS A 403 -18.88 -0.57 -21.35
N LYS A 404 -18.89 -0.24 -20.05
CA LYS A 404 -18.03 0.81 -19.47
C LYS A 404 -16.56 0.39 -19.39
N MET A 405 -16.29 -0.91 -19.35
CA MET A 405 -14.95 -1.48 -19.19
C MET A 405 -14.33 -1.97 -20.52
N ASP A 406 -15.07 -1.92 -21.63
CA ASP A 406 -14.56 -2.34 -22.95
C ASP A 406 -13.45 -1.39 -23.43
N GLY A 407 -12.26 -1.95 -23.68
CA GLY A 407 -11.06 -1.21 -24.03
C GLY A 407 -10.18 -0.83 -22.84
N LEU A 408 -10.58 -1.14 -21.60
CA LEU A 408 -9.75 -0.94 -20.41
C LEU A 408 -8.37 -1.60 -20.61
N PRO A 409 -7.25 -0.87 -20.47
CA PRO A 409 -5.92 -1.48 -20.55
C PRO A 409 -5.74 -2.55 -19.46
N LEU A 410 -4.99 -3.61 -19.76
CA LEU A 410 -4.66 -4.71 -18.85
C LEU A 410 -3.13 -4.86 -18.72
N GLY A 411 -2.65 -5.40 -17.59
CA GLY A 411 -1.21 -5.51 -17.31
C GLY A 411 -0.51 -4.14 -17.24
N PRO A 412 0.83 -4.08 -17.30
CA PRO A 412 1.58 -2.82 -17.35
C PRO A 412 1.13 -1.88 -18.50
N MET A 413 1.24 -0.58 -18.27
CA MET A 413 0.78 0.43 -19.23
C MET A 413 1.86 0.71 -20.29
N ALA A 414 1.55 0.49 -21.56
CA ALA A 414 2.49 0.72 -22.66
C ALA A 414 2.94 2.19 -22.81
N VAL A 415 2.17 3.15 -22.28
CA VAL A 415 2.58 4.56 -22.21
C VAL A 415 3.76 4.79 -21.25
N GLU A 416 3.78 4.06 -20.13
CA GLU A 416 4.84 4.00 -19.10
C GLU A 416 5.99 3.05 -19.49
N GLY A 417 5.84 2.38 -20.64
CA GLY A 417 6.85 1.56 -21.27
C GLY A 417 6.71 0.06 -21.03
N VAL A 418 7.26 -0.70 -21.98
CA VAL A 418 7.22 -2.18 -22.00
C VAL A 418 8.60 -2.73 -22.29
N PHE A 419 8.83 -3.96 -21.84
CA PHE A 419 9.98 -4.76 -22.24
C PHE A 419 9.59 -5.64 -23.44
N VAL A 420 10.45 -5.63 -24.45
CA VAL A 420 10.47 -6.62 -25.54
C VAL A 420 11.85 -7.26 -25.48
N ASP A 421 11.90 -8.48 -24.96
CA ASP A 421 13.14 -9.10 -24.46
C ASP A 421 13.84 -8.15 -23.46
N ALA A 422 15.16 -7.96 -23.55
CA ALA A 422 15.88 -6.99 -22.72
C ALA A 422 15.78 -5.52 -23.20
N ARG A 423 14.99 -5.22 -24.25
CA ARG A 423 14.79 -3.84 -24.74
C ARG A 423 13.60 -3.19 -24.07
N PHE A 424 13.84 -2.11 -23.34
CA PHE A 424 12.78 -1.23 -22.87
C PHE A 424 12.36 -0.23 -23.97
N LEU A 425 11.05 -0.08 -24.14
CA LEU A 425 10.40 0.78 -25.12
C LEU A 425 9.39 1.69 -24.40
N HIS A 426 9.69 2.97 -24.22
CA HIS A 426 8.80 3.90 -23.51
C HIS A 426 7.98 4.73 -24.50
N ALA A 427 6.74 4.32 -24.78
CA ALA A 427 5.92 4.95 -25.82
C ALA A 427 5.63 6.43 -25.55
N GLY A 428 5.33 6.77 -24.29
CA GLY A 428 5.05 8.14 -23.85
C GLY A 428 6.24 9.09 -24.01
N LEU A 429 7.44 8.68 -23.58
CA LEU A 429 8.65 9.52 -23.64
C LEU A 429 9.36 9.47 -25.01
N GLY A 430 9.01 8.51 -25.87
CA GLY A 430 9.60 8.39 -27.19
C GLY A 430 11.02 7.81 -27.21
N VAL A 431 11.44 7.09 -26.16
CA VAL A 431 12.81 6.57 -25.99
C VAL A 431 12.88 5.05 -25.89
N SER A 432 14.05 4.49 -26.20
CA SER A 432 14.41 3.08 -25.99
C SER A 432 15.80 2.97 -25.35
N ILE A 433 16.00 1.92 -24.57
CA ILE A 433 17.28 1.49 -24.02
C ILE A 433 17.30 -0.05 -24.00
N ASN A 434 18.46 -0.66 -24.28
CA ASN A 434 18.69 -2.09 -24.08
C ASN A 434 19.36 -2.32 -22.71
N PHE A 435 18.81 -3.23 -21.93
CA PHE A 435 19.45 -3.76 -20.73
C PHE A 435 20.19 -5.08 -21.04
N PRO A 436 21.02 -5.62 -20.12
CA PRO A 436 21.65 -6.92 -20.32
C PRO A 436 20.62 -8.05 -20.25
N ASP A 437 20.80 -9.08 -21.09
CA ASP A 437 19.95 -10.26 -21.07
C ASP A 437 20.04 -11.04 -19.75
N GLY A 438 18.93 -11.64 -19.33
CA GLY A 438 18.84 -12.43 -18.10
C GLY A 438 18.89 -11.60 -16.80
N TRP A 439 18.71 -10.29 -16.88
CA TRP A 439 18.55 -9.42 -15.70
C TRP A 439 17.06 -9.26 -15.35
N GLU A 440 16.77 -9.07 -14.07
CA GLU A 440 15.41 -8.82 -13.58
C GLU A 440 15.03 -7.36 -13.84
N PHE A 441 13.85 -7.12 -14.39
CA PHE A 441 13.42 -5.77 -14.77
C PHE A 441 12.39 -5.20 -13.80
N LEU A 442 12.54 -3.91 -13.47
CA LEU A 442 11.58 -3.13 -12.70
C LEU A 442 11.15 -1.94 -13.53
N ASN A 443 9.86 -1.81 -13.85
CA ASN A 443 9.30 -0.60 -14.43
C ASN A 443 8.51 0.18 -13.37
N ALA A 444 8.75 1.48 -13.29
CA ALA A 444 8.03 2.43 -12.44
C ALA A 444 7.75 3.73 -13.22
N PRO A 445 6.74 4.54 -12.83
CA PRO A 445 6.25 5.65 -13.65
C PRO A 445 7.27 6.74 -14.02
N ASP A 446 8.35 6.89 -13.24
CA ASP A 446 9.40 7.88 -13.44
C ASP A 446 10.82 7.30 -13.58
N ALA A 447 10.98 5.98 -13.44
CA ALA A 447 12.25 5.30 -13.56
C ALA A 447 12.11 3.81 -13.91
N VAL A 448 13.05 3.29 -14.70
CA VAL A 448 13.14 1.86 -15.06
C VAL A 448 14.50 1.32 -14.63
N ALA A 449 14.53 0.09 -14.12
CA ALA A 449 15.73 -0.58 -13.65
C ALA A 449 15.91 -1.96 -14.27
N ALA A 450 17.16 -2.38 -14.39
CA ALA A 450 17.54 -3.78 -14.49
C ALA A 450 18.45 -4.15 -13.31
N LEU A 451 18.18 -5.28 -12.68
CA LEU A 451 18.91 -5.85 -11.56
C LEU A 451 19.63 -7.11 -12.02
N GLN A 452 20.92 -7.22 -11.73
CA GLN A 452 21.63 -8.49 -11.89
C GLN A 452 21.05 -9.52 -10.90
N PRO A 453 20.75 -10.77 -11.28
CA PRO A 453 20.14 -11.76 -10.38
C PRO A 453 20.94 -12.03 -9.10
N GLU A 454 22.28 -11.95 -9.13
CA GLU A 454 23.11 -12.07 -7.92
C GLU A 454 23.06 -10.83 -6.99
N GLY A 455 22.35 -9.76 -7.37
CA GLY A 455 22.21 -8.51 -6.62
C GLY A 455 23.47 -7.64 -6.57
N LEU A 456 24.48 -7.94 -7.39
CA LEU A 456 25.82 -7.32 -7.32
C LEU A 456 26.01 -6.10 -8.24
N ALA A 457 25.09 -5.90 -9.18
CA ALA A 457 25.04 -4.79 -10.10
C ALA A 457 23.59 -4.43 -10.49
N GLN A 458 23.39 -3.18 -10.90
CA GLN A 458 22.11 -2.67 -11.37
C GLN A 458 22.31 -1.55 -12.41
N ILE A 459 21.33 -1.34 -13.27
CA ILE A 459 21.26 -0.19 -14.19
C ILE A 459 19.93 0.51 -13.96
N VAL A 460 19.96 1.83 -13.84
CA VAL A 460 18.78 2.67 -13.59
C VAL A 460 18.71 3.77 -14.65
N LEU A 461 17.59 3.88 -15.35
CA LEU A 461 17.25 5.03 -16.21
C LEU A 461 16.13 5.82 -15.52
N GLN A 462 16.31 7.13 -15.36
CA GLN A 462 15.30 8.04 -14.79
C GLN A 462 15.37 9.42 -15.45
N ILE A 463 14.30 10.21 -15.35
CA ILE A 463 14.34 11.64 -15.71
C ILE A 463 14.84 12.43 -14.49
N VAL A 464 15.86 13.28 -14.66
CA VAL A 464 16.40 14.10 -13.56
C VAL A 464 16.13 15.60 -13.68
N ALA A 465 15.84 16.10 -14.89
CA ALA A 465 15.49 17.49 -15.12
C ALA A 465 14.70 17.70 -16.42
N GLU A 466 13.86 18.73 -16.45
CA GLU A 466 13.41 19.36 -17.70
C GLU A 466 14.43 20.46 -18.04
N ALA A 467 15.48 20.06 -18.76
CA ALA A 467 16.63 20.88 -19.12
C ALA A 467 17.28 20.35 -20.41
N SER A 468 18.21 21.11 -21.00
CA SER A 468 18.84 20.80 -22.29
C SER A 468 20.35 20.57 -22.25
N ASP A 469 21.06 20.93 -21.16
CA ASP A 469 22.50 20.64 -21.02
C ASP A 469 22.77 19.49 -20.02
N PRO A 470 23.23 18.31 -20.50
CA PRO A 470 23.64 17.19 -19.65
C PRO A 470 24.80 17.52 -18.71
N LEU A 471 25.73 18.41 -19.11
CA LEU A 471 26.90 18.73 -18.30
C LEU A 471 26.52 19.56 -17.06
N GLU A 472 25.50 20.42 -17.18
CA GLU A 472 24.95 21.17 -16.04
C GLU A 472 24.43 20.20 -14.98
N GLN A 473 23.66 19.18 -15.38
CA GLN A 473 23.14 18.17 -14.45
C GLN A 473 24.25 17.35 -13.79
N ALA A 474 25.30 16.99 -14.54
CA ALA A 474 26.48 16.34 -13.96
C ALA A 474 27.20 17.23 -12.93
N LEU A 475 27.27 18.55 -13.16
CA LEU A 475 27.84 19.53 -12.22
C LEU A 475 26.96 19.77 -10.99
N LEU A 476 25.64 19.71 -11.12
CA LEU A 476 24.71 19.75 -9.99
C LEU A 476 24.86 18.49 -9.13
N PHE A 477 24.84 17.30 -9.74
CA PHE A 477 25.06 16.02 -9.06
C PHE A 477 26.37 16.02 -8.26
N ASN A 478 27.47 16.55 -8.84
CA ASN A 478 28.79 16.65 -8.20
C ASN A 478 28.81 17.50 -6.90
N ARG A 479 27.79 18.33 -6.64
CA ARG A 479 27.64 19.09 -5.40
C ARG A 479 27.09 18.25 -4.25
N GLU A 480 26.30 17.22 -4.58
CA GLU A 480 25.67 16.31 -3.61
C GLU A 480 26.49 15.03 -3.44
N ILE A 481 26.92 14.42 -4.56
CA ILE A 481 27.70 13.19 -4.61
C ILE A 481 28.97 13.45 -5.42
N LYS A 482 30.13 13.40 -4.74
CA LYS A 482 31.41 13.74 -5.36
C LYS A 482 31.77 12.78 -6.50
N LEU A 483 31.96 13.35 -7.70
CA LEU A 483 32.43 12.63 -8.88
C LEU A 483 33.94 12.33 -8.81
N ASP A 484 34.33 11.20 -9.43
CA ASP A 484 35.72 10.77 -9.65
C ASP A 484 36.35 11.58 -10.81
N GLY A 485 36.49 12.89 -10.63
CA GLY A 485 37.02 13.81 -11.64
C GLY A 485 35.96 14.67 -12.33
N PRO A 486 36.30 15.38 -13.42
CA PRO A 486 35.35 16.19 -14.18
C PRO A 486 34.46 15.30 -15.06
N ALA A 487 33.18 15.66 -15.15
CA ALA A 487 32.28 15.05 -16.13
C ALA A 487 32.69 15.46 -17.56
N GLN A 488 32.67 14.49 -18.48
CA GLN A 488 33.09 14.65 -19.87
C GLN A 488 31.88 14.79 -20.77
N ARG A 489 31.90 15.74 -21.73
CA ARG A 489 30.88 15.79 -22.79
C ARG A 489 31.13 14.65 -23.78
N ILE A 490 30.07 13.93 -24.12
CA ILE A 490 30.07 12.82 -25.08
C ILE A 490 28.82 12.92 -25.98
N GLN A 491 28.66 11.98 -26.90
CA GLN A 491 27.38 11.76 -27.59
C GLN A 491 26.94 10.31 -27.40
N VAL A 492 25.63 10.09 -27.29
CA VAL A 492 25.01 8.76 -27.22
C VAL A 492 24.00 8.66 -28.37
N ASN A 493 24.29 7.82 -29.36
CA ASN A 493 23.49 7.72 -30.60
C ASN A 493 23.18 9.08 -31.27
N GLY A 494 24.16 10.00 -31.26
CA GLY A 494 24.03 11.37 -31.79
C GLY A 494 23.34 12.38 -30.86
N LEU A 495 22.82 11.95 -29.71
CA LEU A 495 22.25 12.84 -28.69
C LEU A 495 23.36 13.48 -27.84
N PRO A 496 23.26 14.78 -27.48
CA PRO A 496 24.17 15.41 -26.53
C PRO A 496 24.13 14.70 -25.19
N ALA A 497 25.29 14.38 -24.64
CA ALA A 497 25.40 13.66 -23.37
C ALA A 497 26.61 14.12 -22.53
N ALA A 498 26.61 13.75 -21.26
CA ALA A 498 27.74 13.88 -20.35
C ALA A 498 27.95 12.56 -19.59
N ARG A 499 29.20 12.19 -19.33
CA ARG A 499 29.55 10.96 -18.60
C ARG A 499 30.55 11.24 -17.47
N ALA A 500 30.36 10.57 -16.34
CA ALA A 500 31.26 10.60 -15.20
C ALA A 500 31.21 9.28 -14.43
N GLU A 501 32.14 9.09 -13.49
CA GLU A 501 32.07 8.03 -12.50
C GLU A 501 32.00 8.61 -11.09
N ALA A 502 31.49 7.83 -10.13
CA ALA A 502 31.40 8.21 -8.73
C ALA A 502 31.52 7.00 -7.81
N ASN A 503 32.00 7.21 -6.58
CA ASN A 503 31.94 6.21 -5.51
C ASN A 503 31.08 6.71 -4.33
N PHE A 504 30.10 5.91 -3.91
CA PHE A 504 29.17 6.23 -2.82
C PHE A 504 28.97 5.05 -1.86
N GLY A 505 28.27 5.31 -0.75
CA GLY A 505 28.08 4.35 0.34
C GLY A 505 29.24 4.31 1.36
N PRO A 506 29.03 3.64 2.51
CA PRO A 506 30.02 3.54 3.58
C PRO A 506 31.24 2.72 3.17
N ARG A 507 32.39 2.95 3.85
CA ARG A 507 33.70 2.34 3.50
C ARG A 507 33.69 0.82 3.28
N LEU A 508 32.87 0.08 4.03
CA LEU A 508 32.76 -1.37 3.98
C LEU A 508 31.96 -1.87 2.76
N ASN A 509 30.89 -1.16 2.38
CA ASN A 509 30.02 -1.49 1.25
C ASN A 509 30.05 -0.36 0.22
N ARG A 510 31.27 0.05 -0.20
CA ARG A 510 31.44 1.15 -1.15
C ARG A 510 31.07 0.68 -2.55
N MET A 511 30.09 1.35 -3.15
CA MET A 511 29.63 1.14 -4.52
C MET A 511 30.37 2.08 -5.47
N ARG A 512 30.44 1.71 -6.75
CA ARG A 512 30.91 2.57 -7.83
C ARG A 512 29.84 2.61 -8.93
N ALA A 513 29.65 3.76 -9.55
CA ALA A 513 28.79 3.91 -10.71
C ALA A 513 29.50 4.57 -11.89
N SER A 514 29.06 4.17 -13.08
CA SER A 514 29.10 4.97 -14.30
C SER A 514 27.78 5.73 -14.41
N LEU A 515 27.86 7.03 -14.65
CA LEU A 515 26.72 7.94 -14.75
C LEU A 515 26.75 8.58 -16.14
N THR A 516 25.66 8.45 -16.88
CA THR A 516 25.50 9.07 -18.20
C THR A 516 24.22 9.92 -18.20
N TRP A 517 24.35 11.23 -18.42
CA TRP A 517 23.24 12.13 -18.64
C TRP A 517 23.06 12.33 -20.15
N VAL A 518 21.84 12.18 -20.66
CA VAL A 518 21.52 12.35 -22.09
C VAL A 518 20.37 13.36 -22.25
N ALA A 519 20.52 14.32 -23.17
CA ALA A 519 19.48 15.30 -23.48
C ALA A 519 18.61 14.81 -24.65
N TYR A 520 17.29 14.79 -24.46
CA TYR A 520 16.32 14.48 -25.52
C TYR A 520 14.94 15.10 -25.19
N GLU A 521 14.28 15.71 -26.18
CA GLU A 521 12.93 16.29 -26.08
C GLU A 521 12.71 17.16 -24.82
N GLY A 522 13.64 18.09 -24.57
CA GLY A 522 13.59 19.02 -23.43
C GLY A 522 13.84 18.41 -22.04
N ARG A 523 14.28 17.15 -21.97
CA ARG A 523 14.53 16.42 -20.73
C ARG A 523 15.96 15.90 -20.65
N ILE A 524 16.49 15.80 -19.44
CA ILE A 524 17.73 15.10 -19.14
C ILE A 524 17.39 13.75 -18.50
N TYR A 525 17.82 12.69 -19.18
CA TYR A 525 17.75 11.30 -18.73
C TYR A 525 19.07 10.95 -18.06
N GLN A 526 19.05 10.41 -16.85
CA GLN A 526 20.24 9.87 -16.19
C GLN A 526 20.20 8.34 -16.23
N ILE A 527 21.21 7.74 -16.84
CA ILE A 527 21.47 6.30 -16.84
C ILE A 527 22.62 6.04 -15.87
N SER A 528 22.33 5.28 -14.81
CA SER A 528 23.26 4.99 -13.71
C SER A 528 23.52 3.50 -13.67
N GLY A 529 24.68 3.08 -14.16
CA GLY A 529 25.15 1.70 -14.05
C GLY A 529 26.01 1.54 -12.80
N VAL A 530 25.61 0.67 -11.89
CA VAL A 530 26.17 0.55 -10.53
C VAL A 530 26.65 -0.88 -10.30
N ALA A 531 27.77 -1.04 -9.58
CA ALA A 531 28.16 -2.32 -9.02
C ALA A 531 28.94 -2.14 -7.70
N SER A 532 29.14 -3.24 -6.98
CA SER A 532 30.10 -3.25 -5.87
C SER A 532 31.49 -2.84 -6.38
N ARG A 533 32.29 -2.11 -5.59
CA ARG A 533 33.62 -1.66 -6.02
C ARG A 533 34.55 -2.82 -6.44
N LYS A 534 34.34 -4.04 -5.92
CA LYS A 534 35.09 -5.24 -6.32
C LYS A 534 34.70 -5.72 -7.73
N ASN A 535 33.42 -5.62 -8.09
CA ASN A 535 32.87 -6.22 -9.31
C ASN A 535 32.66 -5.19 -10.44
N PHE A 536 32.85 -3.89 -10.16
CA PHE A 536 32.63 -2.83 -11.15
C PHE A 536 33.45 -3.00 -12.42
N ALA A 537 34.75 -3.29 -12.30
CA ALA A 537 35.62 -3.47 -13.47
C ALA A 537 35.15 -4.61 -14.41
N SER A 538 34.65 -5.73 -13.85
CA SER A 538 34.10 -6.84 -14.65
C SER A 538 32.70 -6.58 -15.20
N MET A 539 32.00 -5.54 -14.72
CA MET A 539 30.65 -5.19 -15.16
C MET A 539 30.62 -3.96 -16.06
N GLN A 540 31.67 -3.13 -16.04
CA GLN A 540 31.73 -1.80 -16.63
C GLN A 540 31.28 -1.76 -18.09
N ASP A 541 31.75 -2.71 -18.92
CA ASP A 541 31.38 -2.79 -20.34
C ASP A 541 29.87 -3.04 -20.52
N ARG A 542 29.25 -3.88 -19.69
CA ARG A 542 27.79 -4.14 -19.72
C ARG A 542 27.00 -2.90 -19.30
N LEU A 543 27.46 -2.23 -18.23
CA LEU A 543 26.85 -0.99 -17.73
C LEU A 543 26.91 0.14 -18.78
N LEU A 544 28.06 0.30 -19.44
CA LEU A 544 28.28 1.30 -20.49
C LEU A 544 27.52 0.95 -21.76
N THR A 545 27.54 -0.31 -22.22
CA THR A 545 26.81 -0.75 -23.42
C THR A 545 25.31 -0.46 -23.30
N SER A 546 24.71 -0.69 -22.14
CA SER A 546 23.32 -0.30 -21.90
C SER A 546 23.12 1.21 -21.95
N ALA A 547 23.99 2.01 -21.31
CA ALA A 547 23.90 3.47 -21.37
C ALA A 547 24.06 4.03 -22.81
N ASP A 548 24.99 3.45 -23.58
CA ASP A 548 25.27 3.82 -24.97
C ASP A 548 24.20 3.31 -25.96
N SER A 549 23.30 2.44 -25.52
CA SER A 549 22.14 1.99 -26.32
C SER A 549 20.94 2.95 -26.29
N PHE A 550 20.94 3.96 -25.41
CA PHE A 550 19.83 4.91 -25.27
C PHE A 550 19.62 5.72 -26.55
N ARG A 551 18.38 5.77 -27.05
CA ARG A 551 18.05 6.47 -28.31
C ARG A 551 16.55 6.77 -28.43
N PRO A 552 16.14 7.61 -29.40
CA PRO A 552 14.74 7.76 -29.77
C PRO A 552 14.13 6.44 -30.30
N LEU A 553 12.81 6.27 -30.12
CA LEU A 553 12.02 5.18 -30.72
C LEU A 553 11.94 5.33 -32.24
N THR A 554 12.38 4.30 -32.96
CA THR A 554 12.18 4.18 -34.41
C THR A 554 10.74 3.77 -34.75
N THR A 555 10.37 3.87 -36.02
CA THR A 555 9.12 3.31 -36.54
C THR A 555 8.99 1.80 -36.28
N GLN A 556 10.11 1.06 -36.36
CA GLN A 556 10.12 -0.37 -36.04
C GLN A 556 9.83 -0.62 -34.56
N ASP A 557 10.50 0.09 -33.65
CA ASP A 557 10.24 -0.08 -32.21
C ASP A 557 8.78 0.24 -31.88
N ARG A 558 8.21 1.31 -32.43
CA ARG A 558 6.79 1.67 -32.24
C ARG A 558 5.83 0.57 -32.70
N GLY A 559 6.18 -0.16 -33.77
CA GLY A 559 5.43 -1.33 -34.24
C GLY A 559 5.53 -2.57 -33.33
N LEU A 560 6.51 -2.62 -32.41
CA LEU A 560 6.64 -3.68 -31.41
C LEU A 560 5.84 -3.39 -30.13
N ILE A 561 5.50 -2.13 -29.86
CA ILE A 561 4.76 -1.74 -28.65
C ILE A 561 3.30 -2.20 -28.76
N LYS A 562 2.90 -3.05 -27.82
CA LYS A 562 1.55 -3.60 -27.71
C LYS A 562 0.96 -3.27 -26.35
N GLN A 563 -0.36 -3.30 -26.26
CA GLN A 563 -1.13 -3.14 -25.04
C GLN A 563 -2.22 -4.19 -25.00
N ASP A 564 -2.23 -5.01 -23.96
CA ASP A 564 -3.37 -5.87 -23.66
C ASP A 564 -4.56 -5.01 -23.23
N ARG A 565 -5.75 -5.33 -23.75
CA ARG A 565 -7.00 -4.64 -23.43
C ARG A 565 -8.13 -5.62 -23.16
N LEU A 566 -8.97 -5.26 -22.20
CA LEU A 566 -10.22 -5.94 -21.91
C LEU A 566 -11.16 -5.77 -23.10
N ARG A 567 -11.57 -6.87 -23.72
CA ARG A 567 -12.59 -6.89 -24.78
C ARG A 567 -13.81 -7.70 -24.37
N LEU A 568 -14.96 -7.31 -24.90
CA LEU A 568 -16.23 -7.99 -24.67
C LEU A 568 -16.57 -8.89 -25.86
N VAL A 569 -16.69 -10.18 -25.62
CA VAL A 569 -17.07 -11.17 -26.63
C VAL A 569 -18.34 -11.88 -26.24
N SER A 570 -19.21 -12.14 -27.22
CA SER A 570 -20.44 -12.88 -27.00
C SER A 570 -20.21 -14.39 -27.15
N VAL A 571 -20.74 -15.16 -26.21
CA VAL A 571 -20.74 -16.63 -26.22
C VAL A 571 -21.62 -17.15 -27.37
N ARG A 572 -21.09 -18.05 -28.18
CA ARG A 572 -21.80 -18.72 -29.28
C ARG A 572 -22.63 -19.91 -28.77
N PRO A 573 -23.64 -20.38 -29.52
CA PRO A 573 -24.37 -21.61 -29.18
C PRO A 573 -23.43 -22.81 -29.00
N GLY A 574 -23.52 -23.48 -27.84
CA GLY A 574 -22.69 -24.65 -27.50
C GLY A 574 -21.23 -24.35 -27.16
N GLU A 575 -20.83 -23.09 -27.03
CA GLU A 575 -19.45 -22.69 -26.77
C GLU A 575 -19.12 -22.64 -25.27
N ASP A 576 -18.06 -23.33 -24.87
CA ASP A 576 -17.47 -23.25 -23.53
C ASP A 576 -16.38 -22.16 -23.43
N LEU A 577 -15.80 -22.01 -22.23
CA LEU A 577 -14.77 -21.00 -21.98
C LEU A 577 -13.47 -21.23 -22.78
N GLN A 578 -13.11 -22.48 -23.04
CA GLN A 578 -11.89 -22.85 -23.76
C GLN A 578 -12.03 -22.55 -25.26
N ALA A 579 -13.16 -22.94 -25.85
CA ALA A 579 -13.51 -22.63 -27.23
C ALA A 579 -13.62 -21.11 -27.47
N ALA A 580 -14.26 -20.37 -26.55
CA ALA A 580 -14.34 -18.91 -26.60
C ALA A 580 -12.94 -18.26 -26.53
N SER A 581 -12.09 -18.69 -25.58
CA SER A 581 -10.73 -18.15 -25.41
C SER A 581 -9.85 -18.42 -26.62
N LYS A 582 -9.83 -19.66 -27.12
CA LYS A 582 -9.08 -20.04 -28.33
C LYS A 582 -9.53 -19.26 -29.57
N ARG A 583 -10.85 -19.11 -29.76
CA ARG A 583 -11.42 -18.36 -30.90
C ARG A 583 -11.00 -16.90 -30.93
N THR A 584 -10.80 -16.30 -29.76
CA THR A 584 -10.65 -14.85 -29.61
C THR A 584 -9.20 -14.41 -29.45
N GLY A 585 -8.25 -15.35 -29.38
CA GLY A 585 -6.86 -15.04 -29.06
C GLY A 585 -6.72 -14.46 -27.65
N ASN A 586 -7.54 -14.95 -26.71
CA ASN A 586 -7.52 -14.49 -25.33
C ASN A 586 -6.14 -14.77 -24.69
N GLN A 587 -5.51 -13.74 -24.11
CA GLN A 587 -4.20 -13.85 -23.48
C GLN A 587 -4.26 -14.36 -22.04
N TRP A 588 -5.40 -14.21 -21.38
CA TRP A 588 -5.61 -14.75 -20.03
C TRP A 588 -5.68 -16.27 -20.05
N SER A 589 -5.20 -16.91 -18.97
CA SER A 589 -5.43 -18.34 -18.73
C SER A 589 -6.93 -18.63 -18.59
N LEU A 590 -7.34 -19.90 -18.66
CA LEU A 590 -8.76 -20.25 -18.48
C LEU A 590 -9.23 -19.89 -17.07
N GLU A 591 -8.35 -20.08 -16.09
CA GLU A 591 -8.53 -19.78 -14.67
C GLU A 591 -8.71 -18.27 -14.47
N GLU A 592 -7.79 -17.45 -14.98
CA GLU A 592 -7.88 -15.99 -14.90
C GLU A 592 -9.12 -15.45 -15.63
N THR A 593 -9.42 -15.99 -16.81
CA THR A 593 -10.63 -15.62 -17.56
C THR A 593 -11.90 -15.99 -16.80
N ALA A 594 -11.91 -17.12 -16.10
CA ALA A 594 -13.04 -17.57 -15.30
C ALA A 594 -13.25 -16.65 -14.09
N ILE A 595 -12.19 -16.34 -13.35
CA ILE A 595 -12.21 -15.41 -12.21
C ILE A 595 -12.66 -14.03 -12.67
N ALA A 596 -12.04 -13.47 -13.72
CA ALA A 596 -12.44 -12.18 -14.28
C ALA A 596 -13.92 -12.15 -14.65
N ASN A 597 -14.53 -13.27 -15.08
CA ASN A 597 -15.93 -13.32 -15.48
C ASN A 597 -16.94 -13.73 -14.39
N GLY A 598 -16.47 -14.02 -13.17
CA GLY A 598 -17.31 -14.53 -12.08
C GLY A 598 -18.00 -15.84 -12.47
N ILE A 599 -17.22 -16.82 -12.94
CA ILE A 599 -17.67 -18.14 -13.41
C ILE A 599 -16.66 -19.23 -13.06
N GLU A 600 -17.07 -20.49 -13.12
CA GLU A 600 -16.14 -21.63 -13.12
C GLU A 600 -15.60 -21.93 -14.52
N VAL A 601 -14.39 -22.49 -14.60
CA VAL A 601 -13.74 -22.85 -15.88
C VAL A 601 -14.60 -23.80 -16.71
N ASN A 602 -15.28 -24.74 -16.05
CA ASN A 602 -16.16 -25.74 -16.67
C ASN A 602 -17.65 -25.33 -16.66
N GLN A 603 -17.99 -24.07 -16.33
CA GLN A 603 -19.38 -23.64 -16.25
C GLN A 603 -20.04 -23.59 -17.64
N THR A 604 -21.20 -24.24 -17.77
CA THR A 604 -22.03 -24.13 -18.98
C THR A 604 -22.44 -22.68 -19.25
N LEU A 605 -21.99 -22.14 -20.39
CA LEU A 605 -22.22 -20.74 -20.74
C LEU A 605 -23.53 -20.56 -21.52
N LYS A 606 -24.30 -19.52 -21.17
CA LYS A 606 -25.51 -19.15 -21.91
C LYS A 606 -25.12 -18.41 -23.21
N PRO A 607 -25.65 -18.83 -24.38
CA PRO A 607 -25.44 -18.09 -25.63
C PRO A 607 -25.85 -16.62 -25.49
N GLY A 608 -25.09 -15.71 -26.08
CA GLY A 608 -25.32 -14.28 -25.94
C GLY A 608 -24.73 -13.64 -24.68
N ARG A 609 -24.31 -14.40 -23.64
CA ARG A 609 -23.58 -13.85 -22.48
C ARG A 609 -22.33 -13.13 -22.99
N LEU A 610 -22.04 -11.95 -22.42
CA LEU A 610 -20.77 -11.29 -22.64
C LEU A 610 -19.73 -11.83 -21.66
N LEU A 611 -18.59 -12.25 -22.22
CA LEU A 611 -17.35 -12.52 -21.50
C LEU A 611 -16.39 -11.34 -21.66
N LYS A 612 -15.67 -11.03 -20.61
CA LYS A 612 -14.42 -10.25 -20.64
C LYS A 612 -13.29 -11.18 -21.06
N ILE A 613 -12.40 -10.72 -21.94
CA ILE A 613 -11.17 -11.41 -22.36
C ILE A 613 -10.03 -10.39 -22.44
N SER A 614 -8.77 -10.85 -22.34
CA SER A 614 -7.60 -10.01 -22.68
C SER A 614 -7.24 -10.20 -24.15
N VAL A 615 -7.13 -9.10 -24.91
CA VAL A 615 -6.68 -9.11 -26.30
C VAL A 615 -5.49 -8.16 -26.44
N THR A 616 -4.37 -8.67 -26.95
CA THR A 616 -3.21 -7.84 -27.29
C THR A 616 -3.46 -7.02 -28.55
N GLU A 617 -3.36 -5.70 -28.43
CA GLU A 617 -3.54 -4.75 -29.54
C GLU A 617 -2.27 -3.91 -29.76
N PRO A 618 -1.98 -3.44 -30.99
CA PRO A 618 -0.94 -2.44 -31.21
C PRO A 618 -1.21 -1.17 -30.40
N TYR A 619 -0.18 -0.60 -29.77
CA TYR A 619 -0.34 0.62 -28.99
C TYR A 619 -0.47 1.86 -29.89
N VAL A 620 -1.65 2.49 -29.86
CA VAL A 620 -1.94 3.75 -30.58
C VAL A 620 -2.21 4.87 -29.57
N GLY A 621 -1.15 5.33 -28.91
CA GLY A 621 -1.22 6.44 -27.94
C GLY A 621 -0.31 7.62 -28.29
N LYS A 622 -0.56 8.75 -27.64
CA LYS A 622 0.17 10.01 -27.86
C LYS A 622 1.40 10.11 -26.93
N PRO A 623 2.43 10.90 -27.30
CA PRO A 623 3.53 11.21 -26.40
C PRO A 623 3.06 11.91 -25.12
N ILE A 624 3.79 11.71 -24.02
CA ILE A 624 3.61 12.46 -22.77
C ILE A 624 4.20 13.86 -22.99
N PRO A 625 3.38 14.94 -22.90
CA PRO A 625 3.88 16.29 -23.06
C PRO A 625 4.91 16.64 -21.96
N LEU A 626 5.73 17.66 -22.20
CA LEU A 626 6.51 18.28 -21.12
C LEU A 626 5.56 18.71 -19.99
N SER A 627 6.02 18.57 -18.76
CA SER A 627 5.23 18.93 -17.59
C SER A 627 4.98 20.44 -17.59
N THR A 628 3.72 20.86 -17.59
CA THR A 628 3.38 22.26 -17.31
C THR A 628 3.61 22.62 -15.84
N LYS A 629 3.99 21.65 -14.98
CA LYS A 629 4.36 21.88 -13.58
C LYS A 629 5.78 22.45 -13.53
N THR A 630 5.84 23.76 -13.63
CA THR A 630 7.01 24.61 -13.35
C THR A 630 7.88 24.09 -12.22
N SER A 631 9.19 24.23 -12.39
CA SER A 631 10.22 23.92 -11.39
C SER A 631 9.81 24.29 -9.96
N ASN A 632 9.63 23.28 -9.11
CA ASN A 632 9.76 23.46 -7.67
C ASN A 632 11.25 23.65 -7.35
N ALA A 633 11.78 24.83 -7.70
CA ALA A 633 12.97 25.33 -7.02
C ALA A 633 12.69 25.30 -5.51
N PRO A 634 13.58 24.75 -4.68
CA PRO A 634 13.33 24.68 -3.25
C PRO A 634 13.17 26.09 -2.70
N GLU A 635 12.02 26.38 -2.08
CA GLU A 635 11.85 27.58 -1.27
C GLU A 635 12.99 27.63 -0.25
N LYS A 636 13.84 28.66 -0.38
CA LYS A 636 14.90 28.92 0.58
C LYS A 636 14.27 29.14 1.95
N LYS A 637 14.56 28.23 2.89
CA LYS A 637 14.41 28.48 4.32
C LYS A 637 15.57 29.34 4.83
#